data_AF-A0A353DZ38-F1
#
_entry.id   AF-A0A353DZ38-F1
#
_cell.length_a   1.000
_cell.length_b   1.000
_cell.length_c   1.000
_cell.angle_alpha   90.00
_cell.angle_beta   90.00
_cell.angle_gamma   90.00
#
_symmetry.space_group_name_H-M   'P 1'
#
loop_
_entity.id
_entity.type
_entity.pdbx_description
1 polymer ?
#
loop_
_entity_poly.entity_id
_entity_poly.type
_entity_poly.pdbx_seq_one_letter_code
_entity_poly.pdbx_strand_id
1 'polypeptide(L)'
;MMLSMSVPRHCFQSCPLSHPVSCLIVALSLSIGWGIRGNFGHEAGAMVAGVLSSIAVAVLSGRQDWRERVLTFAFLGALGWGFGGSIAYMYPISFTESGHASSTYFGFFALFLEGGLWCGMGVAGLAMAAVMPSRRLNAFFKPLCFVLAALWLRHFLEVPLEAFLAPGGQDTGDDTWQRHKSPLYWFDADWLQALMALIGICIYDLWDRRSDRQRAEGQRWVQHPLMLLPFLGFGGVVGYTLQLGLRYAGWESALADALVVSLGDPSYVHPTTGLSLDPRQLLTNWPQFFSDFPQHVGWGSGLLLGGGFYFYRNGLFRRDASLLLHLSLGWLVSFLLLPTLGSIFLMSHGGLRVMPPRSDDWAGILGVFVAAIFWFRRNRMKAVAKAMSVAFILGGISFATMPMIRYLMRYPGHPWRFPEGVPASWSHYQSANWHSILEQMHGFGFGCVVVISMVYLWKHQPRLNDIEEEGQKRWTRVFAAWFVIFGVGFLNLHKLVDSWLHHQAIPEVLKAPLLGGIEATPGGWFNLVWWSASFLGAALLLRHLKRPLEVIPSSPIGKGQMIYLLFLWMMILGNLMRAIPGFNDGRMVTEWVLFMNGVVVTGLLLTWPASQEVAPLHAKWVEGSALGSIWLRGLVSAACMIWIYGMLVLTLYQEHLEGKPWANHKRFGPEATWRIRPILKHGDHP
;
A
#
# COMPACT_ATOMS: atom_id res chain seq x y z
N MET A 1 -26.06 9.99 60.43
CA MET A 1 -26.60 9.50 59.15
C MET A 1 -26.48 10.61 58.12
N MET A 2 -25.38 10.66 57.36
CA MET A 2 -25.27 11.24 56.01
C MET A 2 -23.81 11.05 55.59
N LEU A 3 -23.58 9.97 54.83
CA LEU A 3 -22.31 9.60 54.23
C LEU A 3 -21.95 10.60 53.13
N SER A 4 -20.95 11.45 53.41
CA SER A 4 -20.13 12.08 52.38
C SER A 4 -19.26 11.00 51.75
N MET A 5 -19.73 10.39 50.66
CA MET A 5 -18.88 9.64 49.75
C MET A 5 -18.40 10.59 48.65
N SER A 6 -17.29 11.27 48.93
CA SER A 6 -16.45 11.87 47.92
C SER A 6 -15.89 10.75 47.04
N VAL A 7 -16.52 10.52 45.88
CA VAL A 7 -15.90 9.73 44.82
C VAL A 7 -14.60 10.45 44.42
N PRO A 8 -13.42 9.81 44.52
CA PRO A 8 -12.18 10.46 44.11
C PRO A 8 -12.22 10.69 42.59
N ARG A 9 -12.14 11.96 42.16
CA ARG A 9 -12.01 12.37 40.74
C ARG A 9 -10.64 11.99 40.10
N HIS A 10 -9.99 10.92 40.55
CA HIS A 10 -8.60 10.58 40.22
C HIS A 10 -8.40 9.22 39.50
N CYS A 11 -9.33 8.76 38.65
CA CYS A 11 -9.12 7.45 38.00
C CYS A 11 -9.41 7.31 36.49
N PHE A 12 -9.71 8.38 35.75
CA PHE A 12 -9.69 8.31 34.28
C PHE A 12 -9.20 9.63 33.69
N GLN A 13 -7.88 9.80 33.57
CA GLN A 13 -7.37 10.79 32.61
C GLN A 13 -7.74 10.30 31.21
N SER A 14 -8.54 11.09 30.49
CA SER A 14 -8.93 10.80 29.12
C SER A 14 -7.69 10.88 28.21
N CYS A 15 -7.53 9.89 27.33
CA CYS A 15 -6.44 9.89 26.36
C CYS A 15 -6.57 11.15 25.47
N PRO A 16 -5.53 12.00 25.33
CA PRO A 16 -5.63 13.23 24.53
C PRO A 16 -6.00 12.99 23.06
N LEU A 17 -5.67 11.82 22.50
CA LEU A 17 -6.08 11.41 21.15
C LEU A 17 -7.58 11.15 21.02
N SER A 18 -8.27 10.79 22.10
CA SER A 18 -9.72 10.56 22.08
C SER A 18 -10.55 11.85 22.14
N HIS A 19 -9.89 13.00 22.30
CA HIS A 19 -10.59 14.29 22.26
C HIS A 19 -11.11 14.57 20.83
N PRO A 20 -12.35 15.08 20.65
CA PRO A 20 -12.93 15.32 19.33
C PRO A 20 -12.06 16.13 18.38
N VAL A 21 -11.39 17.17 18.87
CA VAL A 21 -10.46 17.99 18.08
C VAL A 21 -9.25 17.17 17.61
N SER A 22 -8.66 16.34 18.47
CA SER A 22 -7.57 15.45 18.08
C SER A 22 -8.02 14.44 17.02
N CYS A 23 -9.22 13.86 17.20
CA CYS A 23 -9.84 12.97 16.23
C CYS A 23 -9.99 13.65 14.87
N LEU A 24 -10.52 14.88 14.87
CA LEU A 24 -10.75 15.67 13.65
C LEU A 24 -9.43 15.99 12.93
N ILE A 25 -8.38 16.41 13.65
CA ILE A 25 -7.08 16.69 13.04
C ILE A 25 -6.52 15.45 12.34
N VAL A 26 -6.56 14.28 12.99
CA VAL A 26 -6.06 13.03 12.39
C VAL A 26 -6.93 12.59 11.22
N ALA A 27 -8.25 12.67 11.34
CA ALA A 27 -9.20 12.33 10.28
C ALA A 27 -9.02 13.23 9.04
N LEU A 28 -8.90 14.53 9.22
CA LEU A 28 -8.64 15.47 8.12
C LEU A 28 -7.24 15.27 7.52
N SER A 29 -6.22 15.01 8.34
CA SER A 29 -4.86 14.70 7.84
C SER A 29 -4.86 13.54 6.86
N LEU A 30 -5.61 12.48 7.20
CA LEU A 30 -5.70 11.28 6.38
C LEU A 30 -6.65 11.49 5.20
N SER A 31 -7.76 12.22 5.37
CA SER A 31 -8.65 12.66 4.29
C SER A 31 -7.91 13.45 3.19
N ILE A 32 -7.09 14.43 3.58
CA ILE A 32 -6.26 15.21 2.65
C ILE A 32 -5.28 14.30 1.91
N GLY A 33 -4.52 13.49 2.65
CA GLY A 33 -3.54 12.59 2.05
C GLY A 33 -4.17 11.55 1.10
N TRP A 34 -5.35 11.02 1.44
CA TRP A 34 -6.07 10.06 0.60
C TRP A 34 -6.69 10.72 -0.64
N GLY A 35 -7.21 11.94 -0.49
CA GLY A 35 -7.66 12.74 -1.65
C GLY A 35 -6.53 13.03 -2.63
N ILE A 36 -5.34 13.40 -2.13
CA ILE A 36 -4.13 13.57 -2.94
C ILE A 36 -3.72 12.22 -3.56
N ARG A 37 -3.79 11.12 -2.83
CA ARG A 37 -3.53 9.77 -3.36
C ARG A 37 -4.43 9.44 -4.55
N GLY A 38 -5.70 9.81 -4.53
CA GLY A 38 -6.61 9.65 -5.68
C GLY A 38 -6.16 10.38 -6.95
N ASN A 39 -5.37 11.45 -6.79
CA ASN A 39 -4.81 12.19 -7.90
C ASN A 39 -3.46 11.62 -8.37
N PHE A 40 -2.54 11.30 -7.45
CA PHE A 40 -1.19 10.85 -7.76
C PHE A 40 -1.08 9.34 -8.05
N GLY A 41 -2.02 8.54 -7.55
CA GLY A 41 -2.06 7.08 -7.72
C GLY A 41 -1.10 6.30 -6.82
N HIS A 42 -1.41 5.00 -6.69
CA HIS A 42 -0.59 3.90 -6.14
C HIS A 42 -0.02 4.09 -4.71
N GLU A 43 1.07 3.39 -4.40
CA GLU A 43 1.73 3.30 -3.09
C GLU A 43 2.31 4.63 -2.64
N ALA A 44 2.98 5.34 -3.54
CA ALA A 44 3.59 6.63 -3.26
C ALA A 44 2.55 7.68 -2.79
N GLY A 45 1.37 7.69 -3.41
CA GLY A 45 0.27 8.56 -2.98
C GLY A 45 -0.21 8.20 -1.57
N ALA A 46 -0.36 6.90 -1.27
CA ALA A 46 -0.80 6.43 0.04
C ALA A 46 0.20 6.78 1.16
N MET A 47 1.50 6.86 0.84
CA MET A 47 2.53 7.31 1.79
C MET A 47 2.23 8.73 2.33
N VAL A 48 1.62 9.62 1.53
CA VAL A 48 1.27 11.00 1.94
C VAL A 48 0.30 10.97 3.13
N ALA A 49 -0.76 10.17 3.02
CA ALA A 49 -1.73 9.97 4.10
C ALA A 49 -1.08 9.39 5.36
N GLY A 50 -0.16 8.44 5.16
CA GLY A 50 0.64 7.84 6.23
C GLY A 50 1.52 8.86 6.97
N VAL A 51 2.24 9.72 6.24
CA VAL A 51 3.08 10.77 6.83
C VAL A 51 2.24 11.71 7.70
N LEU A 52 1.19 12.31 7.11
CA LEU A 52 0.39 13.35 7.78
C LEU A 52 -0.31 12.79 9.02
N SER A 53 -1.03 11.68 8.88
CA SER A 53 -1.77 11.08 10.02
C SER A 53 -0.85 10.63 11.14
N SER A 54 0.34 10.09 10.82
CA SER A 54 1.28 9.60 11.84
C SER A 54 1.95 10.72 12.62
N ILE A 55 2.29 11.82 11.95
CA ILE A 55 2.79 13.02 12.64
C ILE A 55 1.71 13.59 13.55
N ALA A 56 0.47 13.72 13.06
CA ALA A 56 -0.66 14.20 13.85
C ALA A 56 -0.87 13.33 15.11
N VAL A 57 -0.90 12.00 14.97
CA VAL A 57 -0.99 11.07 16.11
C VAL A 57 0.15 11.27 17.09
N ALA A 58 1.40 11.34 16.63
CA ALA A 58 2.55 11.47 17.52
C ALA A 58 2.51 12.79 18.31
N VAL A 59 2.21 13.90 17.65
CA VAL A 59 2.13 15.25 18.26
C VAL A 59 0.99 15.32 19.28
N LEU A 60 -0.19 14.79 18.93
CA LEU A 60 -1.43 14.85 19.70
C LEU A 60 -1.56 13.77 20.78
N SER A 61 -0.55 12.92 20.92
CA SER A 61 -0.57 11.76 21.82
C SER A 61 -0.59 12.11 23.30
N GLY A 62 -0.16 13.32 23.69
CA GLY A 62 0.18 13.63 25.08
C GLY A 62 1.35 12.80 25.64
N ARG A 63 2.04 12.03 24.80
CA ARG A 63 3.10 11.09 25.17
C ARG A 63 4.45 11.57 24.67
N GLN A 64 5.34 11.89 25.61
CA GLN A 64 6.68 12.37 25.28
C GLN A 64 7.49 11.34 24.47
N ASP A 65 7.36 10.06 24.81
CA ASP A 65 8.05 8.96 24.10
C ASP A 65 7.61 8.81 22.65
N TRP A 66 6.36 9.17 22.31
CA TRP A 66 5.86 9.17 20.94
C TRP A 66 6.24 10.46 20.20
N ARG A 67 6.11 11.62 20.87
CA ARG A 67 6.49 12.92 20.32
C ARG A 67 7.96 12.98 19.92
N GLU A 68 8.86 12.42 20.72
CA GLU A 68 10.29 12.35 20.41
C GLU A 68 10.62 11.48 19.19
N ARG A 69 9.69 10.60 18.81
CA ARG A 69 9.80 9.69 17.66
C ARG A 69 8.99 10.16 16.46
N VAL A 70 8.50 11.41 16.44
CA VAL A 70 7.60 11.93 15.39
C VAL A 70 8.11 11.66 13.96
N LEU A 71 9.41 11.79 13.71
CA LEU A 71 10.01 11.50 12.40
C LEU A 71 9.94 10.02 12.03
N THR A 72 10.07 9.13 13.01
CA THR A 72 9.93 7.69 12.80
C THR A 72 8.48 7.28 12.64
N PHE A 73 7.55 7.92 13.35
CA PHE A 73 6.12 7.78 13.08
C PHE A 73 5.81 8.18 11.64
N ALA A 74 6.30 9.35 11.19
CA ALA A 74 6.12 9.80 9.82
C ALA A 74 6.66 8.79 8.80
N PHE A 75 7.90 8.34 8.99
CA PHE A 75 8.57 7.40 8.08
C PHE A 75 7.92 6.01 8.04
N LEU A 76 7.66 5.39 9.20
CA LEU A 76 7.02 4.07 9.23
C LEU A 76 5.54 4.12 8.88
N GLY A 77 4.87 5.25 9.16
CA GLY A 77 3.52 5.52 8.69
C GLY A 77 3.46 5.62 7.18
N ALA A 78 4.40 6.33 6.56
CA ALA A 78 4.54 6.38 5.10
C ALA A 78 4.65 4.97 4.52
N LEU A 79 5.61 4.17 5.01
CA LEU A 79 5.81 2.80 4.53
C LEU A 79 4.59 1.92 4.78
N GLY A 80 3.98 1.97 5.98
CA GLY A 80 2.82 1.16 6.34
C GLY A 80 1.62 1.39 5.43
N TRP A 81 1.33 2.65 5.09
CA TRP A 81 0.26 2.99 4.15
C TRP A 81 0.65 2.75 2.69
N GLY A 82 1.94 2.82 2.37
CA GLY A 82 2.48 2.36 1.10
C GLY A 82 2.24 0.86 0.88
N PHE A 83 2.39 0.03 1.93
CA PHE A 83 2.01 -1.39 1.93
C PHE A 83 0.50 -1.55 1.79
N GLY A 84 0.05 -1.64 0.54
CA GLY A 84 -1.35 -1.76 0.16
C GLY A 84 -1.75 -0.80 -0.94
N GLY A 85 -1.04 0.32 -1.13
CA GLY A 85 -1.43 1.37 -2.10
C GLY A 85 -1.59 0.91 -3.54
N SER A 86 -1.05 -0.26 -3.89
CA SER A 86 -1.19 -0.94 -5.18
C SER A 86 -2.47 -1.77 -5.35
N ILE A 87 -3.20 -2.04 -4.28
CA ILE A 87 -4.50 -2.73 -4.36
C ILE A 87 -5.47 -1.87 -5.18
N ALA A 88 -5.95 -2.41 -6.30
CA ALA A 88 -7.05 -1.81 -7.05
C ALA A 88 -8.41 -2.08 -6.36
N TYR A 89 -9.43 -1.28 -6.66
CA TYR A 89 -10.72 -1.36 -5.96
C TYR A 89 -11.89 -0.75 -6.75
N MET A 90 -11.62 -0.15 -7.93
CA MET A 90 -12.67 0.44 -8.77
C MET A 90 -13.68 -0.60 -9.26
N TYR A 91 -13.23 -1.82 -9.58
CA TYR A 91 -14.10 -2.93 -9.95
C TYR A 91 -14.99 -3.38 -8.79
N PRO A 92 -14.45 -3.64 -7.58
CA PRO A 92 -15.25 -3.84 -6.38
C PRO A 92 -16.32 -2.78 -6.13
N ILE A 93 -16.01 -1.49 -6.30
CA ILE A 93 -17.02 -0.41 -6.23
C ILE A 93 -18.11 -0.65 -7.29
N SER A 94 -17.74 -0.88 -8.54
CA SER A 94 -18.71 -1.15 -9.62
C SER A 94 -19.54 -2.42 -9.37
N PHE A 95 -18.97 -3.46 -8.73
CA PHE A 95 -19.72 -4.66 -8.35
C PHE A 95 -20.82 -4.36 -7.34
N THR A 96 -20.58 -3.46 -6.37
CA THR A 96 -21.62 -3.04 -5.41
C THR A 96 -22.85 -2.44 -6.11
N GLU A 97 -22.64 -1.87 -7.29
CA GLU A 97 -23.63 -1.18 -8.10
C GLU A 97 -24.21 -2.01 -9.25
N SER A 98 -23.89 -3.31 -9.31
CA SER A 98 -24.22 -4.12 -10.48
C SER A 98 -25.69 -4.48 -10.64
N GLY A 99 -26.51 -4.27 -9.60
CA GLY A 99 -27.89 -4.76 -9.50
C GLY A 99 -27.99 -6.30 -9.39
N HIS A 100 -26.87 -7.03 -9.52
CA HIS A 100 -26.81 -8.47 -9.42
C HIS A 100 -26.43 -8.87 -7.99
N ALA A 101 -27.35 -9.49 -7.26
CA ALA A 101 -27.24 -9.70 -5.82
C ALA A 101 -25.89 -10.28 -5.38
N SER A 102 -25.44 -11.38 -6.00
CA SER A 102 -24.17 -12.02 -5.61
C SER A 102 -22.94 -11.17 -5.96
N SER A 103 -22.98 -10.40 -7.06
CA SER A 103 -21.93 -9.43 -7.39
C SER A 103 -21.92 -8.28 -6.38
N THR A 104 -23.08 -7.77 -5.97
CA THR A 104 -23.20 -6.66 -5.01
C THR A 104 -22.65 -7.02 -3.64
N TYR A 105 -23.05 -8.17 -3.08
CA TYR A 105 -22.51 -8.63 -1.79
C TYR A 105 -21.02 -8.91 -1.85
N PHE A 106 -20.55 -9.50 -2.96
CA PHE A 106 -19.13 -9.72 -3.17
C PHE A 106 -18.35 -8.41 -3.31
N GLY A 107 -18.90 -7.40 -3.98
CA GLY A 107 -18.31 -6.07 -4.06
C GLY A 107 -18.07 -5.47 -2.68
N PHE A 108 -19.06 -5.54 -1.78
CA PHE A 108 -18.90 -5.05 -0.40
C PHE A 108 -17.91 -5.89 0.42
N PHE A 109 -17.87 -7.20 0.21
CA PHE A 109 -16.85 -8.06 0.81
C PHE A 109 -15.43 -7.71 0.33
N ALA A 110 -15.27 -7.50 -0.98
CA ALA A 110 -14.00 -7.11 -1.59
C ALA A 110 -13.52 -5.76 -1.02
N LEU A 111 -14.40 -4.76 -0.98
CA LEU A 111 -14.09 -3.46 -0.37
C LEU A 111 -13.73 -3.59 1.13
N PHE A 112 -14.43 -4.43 1.88
CA PHE A 112 -14.08 -4.72 3.27
C PHE A 112 -12.67 -5.31 3.38
N LEU A 113 -12.34 -6.30 2.55
CA LEU A 113 -11.02 -6.93 2.54
C LEU A 113 -9.92 -5.94 2.18
N GLU A 114 -10.08 -5.20 1.09
CA GLU A 114 -9.10 -4.24 0.57
C GLU A 114 -8.87 -3.08 1.54
N GLY A 115 -9.96 -2.46 2.02
CA GLY A 115 -9.91 -1.40 3.03
C GLY A 115 -9.29 -1.88 4.35
N GLY A 116 -9.54 -3.13 4.72
CA GLY A 116 -8.95 -3.73 5.90
C GLY A 116 -7.45 -3.98 5.75
N LEU A 117 -7.00 -4.49 4.61
CA LEU A 117 -5.58 -4.68 4.32
C LEU A 117 -4.81 -3.36 4.37
N TRP A 118 -5.36 -2.31 3.74
CA TRP A 118 -4.80 -0.95 3.78
C TRP A 118 -4.65 -0.42 5.20
N CYS A 119 -5.77 -0.34 5.92
CA CYS A 119 -5.76 0.29 7.24
C CYS A 119 -4.97 -0.55 8.25
N GLY A 120 -5.05 -1.88 8.14
CA GLY A 120 -4.28 -2.82 8.94
C GLY A 120 -2.77 -2.60 8.81
N MET A 121 -2.26 -2.55 7.58
CA MET A 121 -0.83 -2.31 7.31
C MET A 121 -0.42 -0.87 7.63
N GLY A 122 -1.27 0.11 7.34
CA GLY A 122 -1.10 1.51 7.74
C GLY A 122 -0.85 1.63 9.24
N VAL A 123 -1.77 1.11 10.05
CA VAL A 123 -1.64 1.12 11.52
C VAL A 123 -0.48 0.26 12.02
N ALA A 124 -0.13 -0.83 11.34
CA ALA A 124 1.05 -1.63 11.72
C ALA A 124 2.34 -0.78 11.73
N GLY A 125 2.51 0.12 10.75
CA GLY A 125 3.63 1.07 10.71
C GLY A 125 3.67 2.02 11.91
N LEU A 126 2.54 2.67 12.22
CA LEU A 126 2.42 3.58 13.38
C LEU A 126 2.64 2.85 14.70
N ALA A 127 1.98 1.69 14.85
CA ALA A 127 2.07 0.86 16.04
C ALA A 127 3.50 0.35 16.26
N MET A 128 4.23 0.00 15.20
CA MET A 128 5.63 -0.38 15.29
C MET A 128 6.49 0.77 15.80
N ALA A 129 6.28 2.00 15.34
CA ALA A 129 6.98 3.19 15.84
C ALA A 129 6.71 3.43 17.34
N ALA A 130 5.47 3.18 17.77
CA ALA A 130 5.01 3.34 19.14
C ALA A 130 5.52 2.26 20.12
N VAL A 131 5.64 1.01 19.66
CA VAL A 131 5.86 -0.16 20.52
C VAL A 131 7.31 -0.68 20.48
N MET A 132 7.98 -0.59 19.33
CA MET A 132 9.31 -1.19 19.17
C MET A 132 10.37 -0.41 19.99
N PRO A 133 11.20 -1.08 20.81
CA PRO A 133 12.27 -0.42 21.56
C PRO A 133 13.26 0.32 20.65
N SER A 134 13.83 1.44 21.14
CA SER A 134 14.72 2.32 20.35
C SER A 134 15.89 1.53 19.75
N ARG A 135 16.48 0.62 20.52
CA ARG A 135 17.57 -0.26 20.08
C ARG A 135 17.24 -1.06 18.83
N ARG A 136 16.12 -1.77 18.88
CA ARG A 136 15.63 -2.66 17.82
C ARG A 136 15.28 -1.83 16.59
N LEU A 137 14.54 -0.74 16.80
CA LEU A 137 14.17 0.20 15.75
C LEU A 137 15.39 0.80 15.04
N ASN A 138 16.39 1.26 15.79
CA ASN A 138 17.64 1.78 15.22
C ASN A 138 18.42 0.70 14.44
N ALA A 139 18.37 -0.55 14.89
CA ALA A 139 19.03 -1.67 14.24
C ALA A 139 18.31 -2.08 12.94
N PHE A 140 16.98 -1.99 12.92
CA PHE A 140 16.10 -2.33 11.81
C PHE A 140 16.26 -1.42 10.59
N PHE A 141 16.69 -0.16 10.76
CA PHE A 141 16.89 0.74 9.62
C PHE A 141 17.93 0.23 8.62
N LYS A 142 18.97 -0.48 9.07
CA LYS A 142 20.01 -1.01 8.17
C LYS A 142 19.44 -2.01 7.14
N PRO A 143 18.81 -3.13 7.55
CA PRO A 143 18.21 -4.04 6.58
C PRO A 143 17.12 -3.36 5.73
N LEU A 144 16.37 -2.42 6.30
CA LEU A 144 15.38 -1.66 5.54
C LEU A 144 16.01 -0.81 4.42
N CYS A 145 17.16 -0.16 4.66
CA CYS A 145 17.87 0.56 3.61
C CYS A 145 18.32 -0.35 2.47
N PHE A 146 18.71 -1.60 2.73
CA PHE A 146 19.02 -2.57 1.68
C PHE A 146 17.79 -2.93 0.83
N VAL A 147 16.63 -3.10 1.48
CA VAL A 147 15.36 -3.32 0.77
C VAL A 147 15.01 -2.11 -0.09
N LEU A 148 15.05 -0.90 0.47
CA LEU A 148 14.75 0.33 -0.28
C LEU A 148 15.73 0.54 -1.44
N ALA A 149 17.02 0.24 -1.26
CA ALA A 149 18.02 0.32 -2.32
C ALA A 149 17.75 -0.71 -3.43
N ALA A 150 17.33 -1.94 -3.09
CA ALA A 150 16.95 -2.95 -4.07
C ALA A 150 15.69 -2.53 -4.86
N LEU A 151 14.67 -1.98 -4.19
CA LEU A 151 13.48 -1.44 -4.84
C LEU A 151 13.82 -0.26 -5.76
N TRP A 152 14.73 0.62 -5.36
CA TRP A 152 15.21 1.72 -6.20
C TRP A 152 15.97 1.18 -7.42
N LEU A 153 16.87 0.21 -7.23
CA LEU A 153 17.66 -0.39 -8.30
C LEU A 153 16.78 -1.07 -9.37
N ARG A 154 15.61 -1.61 -8.98
CA ARG A 154 14.62 -2.18 -9.92
C ARG A 154 14.33 -1.26 -11.10
N HIS A 155 14.19 0.05 -10.84
CA HIS A 155 13.85 1.05 -11.87
C HIS A 155 14.90 1.14 -13.00
N PHE A 156 16.14 0.72 -12.73
CA PHE A 156 17.20 0.67 -13.74
C PHE A 156 17.38 -0.72 -14.36
N LEU A 157 16.81 -1.77 -13.76
CA LEU A 157 16.98 -3.16 -14.18
C LEU A 157 15.80 -3.69 -14.99
N GLU A 158 14.60 -3.16 -14.76
CA GLU A 158 13.36 -3.68 -15.35
C GLU A 158 13.33 -3.51 -16.87
N VAL A 159 13.50 -2.29 -17.38
CA VAL A 159 13.48 -2.01 -18.82
C VAL A 159 14.57 -2.80 -19.57
N PRO A 160 15.84 -2.86 -19.12
CA PRO A 160 16.83 -3.73 -19.76
C PRO A 160 16.47 -5.23 -19.72
N LEU A 161 15.83 -5.69 -18.65
CA LEU A 161 15.41 -7.08 -18.52
C LEU A 161 14.25 -7.41 -19.47
N GLU A 162 13.27 -6.52 -19.61
CA GLU A 162 12.18 -6.67 -20.57
C GLU A 162 12.70 -6.67 -22.01
N ALA A 163 13.60 -5.74 -22.34
CA ALA A 163 14.24 -5.69 -23.66
C ALA A 163 15.03 -6.98 -23.97
N PHE A 164 15.66 -7.58 -22.96
CA PHE A 164 16.35 -8.86 -23.09
C PHE A 164 15.36 -10.03 -23.30
N LEU A 165 14.21 -10.01 -22.62
CA LEU A 165 13.18 -11.06 -22.70
C LEU A 165 12.26 -10.92 -23.92
N ALA A 166 12.24 -9.78 -24.60
CA ALA A 166 11.45 -9.55 -25.82
C ALA A 166 12.33 -9.28 -27.06
N PRO A 167 13.23 -10.21 -27.46
CA PRO A 167 14.12 -9.98 -28.59
C PRO A 167 13.34 -9.89 -29.91
N GLY A 168 13.53 -8.79 -30.65
CA GLY A 168 12.90 -8.57 -31.96
C GLY A 168 12.04 -7.30 -32.10
N GLY A 169 12.06 -6.40 -31.12
CA GLY A 169 11.31 -5.12 -31.21
C GLY A 169 9.81 -5.29 -30.96
N GLN A 170 9.41 -6.31 -30.19
CA GLN A 170 8.03 -6.40 -29.70
C GLN A 170 7.74 -5.23 -28.78
N ASP A 171 6.58 -4.63 -28.96
CA ASP A 171 6.05 -3.59 -28.07
C ASP A 171 5.78 -4.20 -26.69
N THR A 172 6.63 -3.88 -25.71
CA THR A 172 6.50 -4.33 -24.31
C THR A 172 5.48 -3.53 -23.53
N GLY A 173 4.77 -2.59 -24.18
CA GLY A 173 3.82 -1.70 -23.54
C GLY A 173 4.49 -0.63 -22.69
N ASP A 174 3.65 0.16 -22.01
CA ASP A 174 4.07 1.18 -21.06
C ASP A 174 3.74 0.79 -19.61
N ASP A 175 4.29 1.53 -18.65
CA ASP A 175 4.04 1.32 -17.21
C ASP A 175 2.59 1.64 -16.79
N THR A 176 1.70 2.06 -17.70
CA THR A 176 0.40 2.62 -17.35
C THR A 176 -0.79 1.80 -17.83
N TRP A 177 -1.01 1.68 -19.14
CA TRP A 177 -2.21 1.08 -19.73
C TRP A 177 -1.93 -0.22 -20.47
N GLN A 178 -0.68 -0.48 -20.85
CA GLN A 178 -0.31 -1.65 -21.65
C GLN A 178 0.63 -2.63 -20.94
N ARG A 179 0.63 -2.62 -19.59
CA ARG A 179 1.45 -3.51 -18.75
C ARG A 179 1.29 -5.00 -19.07
N HIS A 180 0.14 -5.42 -19.59
CA HIS A 180 -0.11 -6.81 -20.03
C HIS A 180 0.72 -7.26 -21.21
N LYS A 181 1.34 -6.33 -21.95
CA LYS A 181 2.28 -6.64 -23.03
C LYS A 181 3.68 -6.99 -22.53
N SER A 182 4.02 -6.65 -21.29
CA SER A 182 5.33 -6.96 -20.71
C SER A 182 5.53 -8.49 -20.59
N PRO A 183 6.73 -9.01 -20.94
CA PRO A 183 7.06 -10.42 -20.69
C PRO A 183 7.12 -10.76 -19.20
N LEU A 184 7.24 -9.75 -18.33
CA LEU A 184 7.22 -9.88 -16.87
C LEU A 184 5.81 -9.77 -16.28
N TYR A 185 4.77 -9.61 -17.11
CA TYR A 185 3.41 -9.49 -16.64
C TYR A 185 2.95 -10.72 -15.85
N TRP A 186 2.37 -10.47 -14.68
CA TRP A 186 1.68 -11.47 -13.88
C TRP A 186 0.55 -10.82 -13.09
N PHE A 187 -0.68 -11.01 -13.54
CA PHE A 187 -1.91 -10.45 -12.96
C PHE A 187 -1.85 -8.94 -12.66
N ASP A 188 -1.06 -8.12 -13.37
CA ASP A 188 -0.89 -6.69 -13.08
C ASP A 188 -0.46 -6.39 -11.61
N ALA A 189 0.32 -7.29 -10.99
CA ALA A 189 0.66 -7.25 -9.57
C ALA A 189 2.16 -6.95 -9.29
N ASP A 190 2.46 -6.51 -8.08
CA ASP A 190 3.78 -6.06 -7.61
C ASP A 190 4.76 -7.18 -7.26
N TRP A 191 4.69 -8.31 -7.96
CA TRP A 191 5.52 -9.48 -7.64
C TRP A 191 7.02 -9.20 -7.78
N LEU A 192 7.40 -8.36 -8.74
CA LEU A 192 8.78 -7.89 -8.90
C LEU A 192 9.23 -7.04 -7.70
N GLN A 193 8.37 -6.18 -7.16
CA GLN A 193 8.69 -5.40 -5.96
C GLN A 193 8.92 -6.32 -4.76
N ALA A 194 8.04 -7.31 -4.56
CA ALA A 194 8.17 -8.30 -3.49
C ALA A 194 9.45 -9.15 -3.63
N LEU A 195 9.78 -9.56 -4.86
CA LEU A 195 11.02 -10.28 -5.17
C LEU A 195 12.26 -9.42 -4.92
N MET A 196 12.25 -8.16 -5.34
CA MET A 196 13.37 -7.23 -5.10
C MET A 196 13.56 -6.94 -3.61
N ALA A 197 12.48 -6.85 -2.83
CA ALA A 197 12.57 -6.77 -1.38
C ALA A 197 13.19 -8.04 -0.76
N LEU A 198 12.83 -9.23 -1.27
CA LEU A 198 13.43 -10.49 -0.86
C LEU A 198 14.93 -10.55 -1.19
N ILE A 199 15.32 -10.13 -2.40
CA ILE A 199 16.72 -10.05 -2.82
C ILE A 199 17.48 -9.08 -1.93
N GLY A 200 16.94 -7.88 -1.68
CA GLY A 200 17.56 -6.88 -0.82
C GLY A 200 17.84 -7.39 0.58
N ILE A 201 16.90 -8.12 1.20
CA ILE A 201 17.09 -8.68 2.54
C ILE A 201 18.09 -9.85 2.56
N CYS A 202 18.12 -10.67 1.51
CA CYS A 202 19.11 -11.73 1.34
C CYS A 202 20.53 -11.16 1.16
N ILE A 203 20.69 -10.09 0.37
CA ILE A 203 21.97 -9.37 0.21
C ILE A 203 22.41 -8.78 1.56
N TYR A 204 21.50 -8.17 2.33
CA TYR A 204 21.81 -7.68 3.66
C TYR A 204 22.32 -8.81 4.58
N ASP A 205 21.67 -9.97 4.58
CA ASP A 205 22.08 -11.10 5.42
C ASP A 205 23.49 -11.60 5.05
N LEU A 206 23.82 -11.72 3.75
CA LEU A 206 25.17 -12.05 3.29
C LEU A 206 26.19 -10.97 3.72
N TRP A 207 25.82 -9.71 3.58
CA TRP A 207 26.65 -8.56 3.93
C TRP A 207 26.92 -8.47 5.44
N ASP A 208 25.91 -8.72 6.28
CA ASP A 208 26.06 -8.66 7.74
C ASP A 208 26.93 -9.82 8.22
N ARG A 209 26.75 -11.02 7.66
CA ARG A 209 27.55 -12.23 7.99
C ARG A 209 29.02 -12.13 7.60
N ARG A 210 29.39 -11.33 6.60
CA ARG A 210 30.80 -11.16 6.18
C ARG A 210 31.69 -10.59 7.28
N SER A 211 31.09 -9.84 8.22
CA SER A 211 31.81 -9.07 9.24
C SER A 211 32.23 -9.91 10.44
N ASP A 212 31.73 -11.15 10.57
CA ASP A 212 32.03 -12.08 11.66
C ASP A 212 33.39 -12.80 11.49
N ARG A 213 34.41 -12.11 10.96
CA ARG A 213 35.76 -12.66 10.71
C ARG A 213 36.42 -13.29 11.95
N GLN A 214 36.12 -12.81 13.16
CA GLN A 214 36.68 -13.34 14.41
C GLN A 214 36.06 -14.67 14.89
N ARG A 215 34.96 -15.13 14.27
CA ARG A 215 34.39 -16.48 14.52
C ARG A 215 34.77 -17.50 13.43
N ALA A 216 35.54 -17.07 12.42
CA ALA A 216 35.95 -17.91 11.29
C ALA A 216 36.82 -19.11 11.71
N GLU A 217 37.45 -19.07 12.88
CA GLU A 217 38.22 -20.21 13.43
C GLU A 217 37.35 -21.41 13.83
N GLY A 218 36.01 -21.26 13.91
CA GLY A 218 35.08 -22.36 14.19
C GLY A 218 33.87 -22.47 13.24
N GLN A 219 33.82 -21.65 12.18
CA GLN A 219 32.67 -21.58 11.29
C GLN A 219 32.77 -22.64 10.18
N ARG A 220 31.81 -23.57 10.13
CA ARG A 220 31.74 -24.58 9.06
C ARG A 220 31.68 -23.87 7.69
N TRP A 221 32.58 -24.22 6.77
CA TRP A 221 32.66 -23.67 5.40
C TRP A 221 31.30 -23.49 4.70
N VAL A 222 30.36 -24.40 4.96
CA VAL A 222 28.98 -24.40 4.44
C VAL A 222 28.19 -23.11 4.77
N GLN A 223 28.55 -22.39 5.83
CA GLN A 223 27.88 -21.15 6.25
C GLN A 223 28.43 -19.88 5.58
N HIS A 224 29.52 -19.99 4.81
CA HIS A 224 30.16 -18.85 4.16
C HIS A 224 29.24 -18.24 3.07
N PRO A 225 29.20 -16.91 2.89
CA PRO A 225 28.39 -16.27 1.84
C PRO A 225 28.63 -16.82 0.42
N LEU A 226 29.87 -17.19 0.10
CA LEU A 226 30.22 -17.76 -1.21
C LEU A 226 29.58 -19.13 -1.49
N MET A 227 29.13 -19.85 -0.47
CA MET A 227 28.43 -21.14 -0.65
C MET A 227 27.05 -20.98 -1.28
N LEU A 228 26.55 -19.76 -1.44
CA LEU A 228 25.33 -19.52 -2.22
C LEU A 228 25.50 -20.00 -3.69
N LEU A 229 26.66 -19.78 -4.31
CA LEU A 229 26.87 -20.10 -5.73
C LEU A 229 26.77 -21.62 -6.02
N PRO A 230 27.42 -22.53 -5.26
CA PRO A 230 27.20 -23.97 -5.40
C PRO A 230 25.75 -24.40 -5.19
N PHE A 231 25.03 -23.80 -4.22
CA PHE A 231 23.63 -24.15 -3.96
C PHE A 231 22.71 -23.72 -5.10
N LEU A 232 22.95 -22.53 -5.67
CA LEU A 232 22.29 -22.08 -6.89
C LEU A 232 22.59 -23.05 -8.04
N GLY A 233 23.86 -23.29 -8.35
CA GLY A 233 24.26 -24.16 -9.45
C GLY A 233 23.68 -25.57 -9.33
N PHE A 234 23.77 -26.18 -8.14
CA PHE A 234 23.17 -27.49 -7.87
C PHE A 234 21.65 -27.48 -8.02
N GLY A 235 20.97 -26.46 -7.47
CA GLY A 235 19.53 -26.30 -7.62
C GLY A 235 19.11 -26.18 -9.09
N GLY A 236 19.83 -25.38 -9.88
CA GLY A 236 19.61 -25.21 -11.31
C GLY A 236 19.78 -26.53 -12.09
N VAL A 237 20.84 -27.30 -11.82
CA VAL A 237 21.07 -28.62 -12.44
C VAL A 237 19.96 -29.60 -12.07
N VAL A 238 19.55 -29.65 -10.79
CA VAL A 238 18.44 -30.52 -10.35
C VAL A 238 17.14 -30.12 -11.05
N GLY A 239 16.81 -28.83 -11.09
CA GLY A 239 15.61 -28.32 -11.76
C GLY A 239 15.60 -28.60 -13.26
N TYR A 240 16.74 -28.42 -13.95
CA TYR A 240 16.90 -28.78 -15.36
C TYR A 240 16.69 -30.28 -15.59
N THR A 241 17.31 -31.13 -14.77
CA THR A 241 17.24 -32.59 -14.90
C THR A 241 15.83 -33.10 -14.64
N LEU A 242 15.12 -32.52 -13.67
CA LEU A 242 13.72 -32.84 -13.40
C LEU A 242 12.82 -32.48 -14.59
N GLN A 243 12.99 -31.29 -15.18
CA GLN A 243 12.21 -30.90 -16.36
C GLN A 243 12.52 -31.80 -17.56
N LEU A 244 13.79 -32.17 -17.77
CA LEU A 244 14.18 -33.11 -18.83
C LEU A 244 13.56 -34.50 -18.60
N GLY A 245 13.51 -34.97 -17.36
CA GLY A 245 12.83 -36.21 -16.99
C GLY A 245 11.32 -36.17 -17.27
N LEU A 246 10.64 -35.08 -16.92
CA LEU A 246 9.21 -34.87 -17.23
C LEU A 246 8.94 -34.86 -18.73
N ARG A 247 9.83 -34.24 -19.51
CA ARG A 247 9.78 -34.24 -20.98
C ARG A 247 9.90 -35.65 -21.55
N TYR A 248 10.92 -36.39 -21.11
CA TYR A 248 11.18 -37.74 -21.60
C TYR A 248 10.04 -38.72 -21.24
N ALA A 249 9.42 -38.54 -20.07
CA ALA A 249 8.27 -39.31 -19.64
C ALA A 249 6.95 -38.90 -20.33
N GLY A 250 6.93 -37.83 -21.12
CA GLY A 250 5.71 -37.28 -21.73
C GLY A 250 4.74 -36.66 -20.73
N TRP A 251 5.22 -36.31 -19.53
CA TRP A 251 4.39 -35.75 -18.44
C TRP A 251 4.42 -34.22 -18.37
N GLU A 252 5.30 -33.56 -19.12
CA GLU A 252 5.39 -32.09 -19.11
C GLU A 252 4.08 -31.43 -19.54
N SER A 253 3.46 -31.91 -20.63
CA SER A 253 2.16 -31.37 -21.09
C SER A 253 1.04 -31.65 -20.11
N ALA A 254 0.96 -32.88 -19.57
CA ALA A 254 -0.05 -33.23 -18.58
C ALA A 254 0.07 -32.39 -17.28
N LEU A 255 1.30 -32.08 -16.87
CA LEU A 255 1.54 -31.20 -15.73
C LEU A 255 1.16 -29.74 -16.05
N ALA A 256 1.47 -29.26 -17.25
CA ALA A 256 1.07 -27.93 -17.69
C ALA A 256 -0.46 -27.81 -17.72
N ASP A 257 -1.16 -28.78 -18.31
CA ASP A 257 -2.64 -28.80 -18.37
C ASP A 257 -3.28 -28.85 -16.97
N ALA A 258 -2.61 -29.47 -15.99
CA ALA A 258 -3.10 -29.52 -14.61
C ALA A 258 -2.86 -28.22 -13.81
N LEU A 259 -1.85 -27.43 -14.17
CA LEU A 259 -1.41 -26.26 -13.39
C LEU A 259 -1.72 -24.91 -14.06
N VAL A 260 -1.97 -24.91 -15.37
CA VAL A 260 -2.16 -23.70 -16.17
C VAL A 260 -3.64 -23.56 -16.52
N VAL A 261 -4.23 -22.42 -16.16
CA VAL A 261 -5.59 -22.04 -16.56
C VAL A 261 -5.58 -20.71 -17.30
N SER A 262 -6.41 -20.61 -18.34
CA SER A 262 -6.59 -19.36 -19.10
C SER A 262 -7.41 -18.36 -18.29
N LEU A 263 -6.98 -17.09 -18.29
CA LEU A 263 -7.66 -15.98 -17.64
C LEU A 263 -8.72 -15.39 -18.57
N GLY A 264 -9.86 -16.06 -18.59
CA GLY A 264 -11.01 -15.73 -19.43
C GLY A 264 -11.87 -16.98 -19.59
N ASP A 265 -12.92 -16.90 -20.39
CA ASP A 265 -13.71 -18.07 -20.75
C ASP A 265 -13.49 -18.41 -22.23
N PRO A 266 -12.67 -19.43 -22.55
CA PRO A 266 -12.43 -19.85 -23.94
C PRO A 266 -13.70 -20.29 -24.67
N SER A 267 -14.76 -20.66 -23.93
CA SER A 267 -16.05 -21.08 -24.49
C SER A 267 -17.00 -19.91 -24.74
N TYR A 268 -16.63 -18.69 -24.34
CA TYR A 268 -17.47 -17.52 -24.52
C TYR A 268 -17.59 -17.15 -26.00
N VAL A 269 -18.84 -17.03 -26.44
CA VAL A 269 -19.22 -16.52 -27.76
C VAL A 269 -20.07 -15.28 -27.54
N HIS A 270 -19.66 -14.17 -28.15
CA HIS A 270 -20.36 -12.90 -27.97
C HIS A 270 -21.77 -13.00 -28.57
N PRO A 271 -22.84 -12.76 -27.78
CA PRO A 271 -24.21 -13.07 -28.20
C PRO A 271 -24.69 -12.23 -29.40
N THR A 272 -24.14 -11.04 -29.62
CA THR A 272 -24.54 -10.18 -30.75
C THR A 272 -23.61 -10.24 -31.97
N THR A 273 -22.34 -10.61 -31.80
CA THR A 273 -21.36 -10.64 -32.92
C THR A 273 -21.02 -12.06 -33.34
N GLY A 274 -21.35 -13.07 -32.55
CA GLY A 274 -21.02 -14.48 -32.81
C GLY A 274 -19.53 -14.80 -32.73
N LEU A 275 -18.68 -13.84 -32.36
CA LEU A 275 -17.24 -14.01 -32.27
C LEU A 275 -16.86 -14.71 -30.96
N SER A 276 -16.00 -15.72 -31.04
CA SER A 276 -15.36 -16.35 -29.89
C SER A 276 -14.06 -15.67 -29.53
N LEU A 277 -13.64 -15.81 -28.27
CA LEU A 277 -12.30 -15.39 -27.83
C LEU A 277 -11.25 -16.35 -28.39
N ASP A 278 -10.16 -15.81 -28.97
CA ASP A 278 -9.02 -16.62 -29.37
C ASP A 278 -8.25 -17.10 -28.12
N PRO A 279 -8.21 -18.42 -27.84
CA PRO A 279 -7.52 -18.93 -26.65
C PRO A 279 -6.03 -18.59 -26.61
N ARG A 280 -5.40 -18.33 -27.76
CA ARG A 280 -3.97 -17.96 -27.86
C ARG A 280 -3.70 -16.55 -27.36
N GLN A 281 -4.74 -15.71 -27.29
CA GLN A 281 -4.64 -14.33 -26.79
C GLN A 281 -4.96 -14.23 -25.30
N LEU A 282 -5.46 -15.29 -24.67
CA LEU A 282 -5.75 -15.29 -23.24
C LEU A 282 -4.46 -15.39 -22.43
N LEU A 283 -4.35 -14.55 -21.41
CA LEU A 283 -3.30 -14.66 -20.40
C LEU A 283 -3.52 -15.92 -19.53
N THR A 284 -2.51 -16.29 -18.76
CA THR A 284 -2.60 -17.46 -17.85
C THR A 284 -2.42 -17.06 -16.39
N ASN A 285 -2.72 -17.98 -15.48
CA ASN A 285 -2.47 -17.80 -14.04
C ASN A 285 -0.98 -17.75 -13.67
N TRP A 286 -0.06 -18.04 -14.59
CA TRP A 286 1.40 -17.96 -14.38
C TRP A 286 2.00 -16.71 -15.05
N PRO A 287 3.19 -16.26 -14.61
CA PRO A 287 3.89 -15.17 -15.28
C PRO A 287 4.08 -15.42 -16.78
N GLN A 288 3.95 -14.38 -17.60
CA GLN A 288 3.91 -14.52 -19.05
C GLN A 288 5.17 -15.21 -19.62
N PHE A 289 6.35 -14.95 -19.05
CA PHE A 289 7.59 -15.61 -19.45
C PHE A 289 7.62 -17.14 -19.23
N PHE A 290 6.75 -17.72 -18.39
CA PHE A 290 6.65 -19.19 -18.27
C PHE A 290 6.10 -19.81 -19.56
N SER A 291 5.17 -19.11 -20.20
CA SER A 291 4.58 -19.51 -21.48
C SER A 291 5.49 -19.16 -22.66
N ASP A 292 6.20 -18.04 -22.59
CA ASP A 292 7.08 -17.59 -23.67
C ASP A 292 8.42 -18.36 -23.70
N PHE A 293 8.91 -18.80 -22.53
CA PHE A 293 10.20 -19.50 -22.39
C PHE A 293 10.10 -20.77 -21.53
N PRO A 294 9.26 -21.76 -21.91
CA PRO A 294 9.02 -22.95 -21.11
C PRO A 294 10.30 -23.77 -20.85
N GLN A 295 11.29 -23.72 -21.74
CA GLN A 295 12.60 -24.37 -21.58
C GLN A 295 13.42 -23.86 -20.38
N HIS A 296 13.06 -22.70 -19.81
CA HIS A 296 13.80 -22.12 -18.69
C HIS A 296 13.12 -22.27 -17.33
N VAL A 297 11.90 -22.80 -17.28
CA VAL A 297 11.11 -22.95 -16.05
C VAL A 297 11.81 -23.86 -15.03
N GLY A 298 12.34 -25.01 -15.48
CA GLY A 298 12.96 -26.01 -14.60
C GLY A 298 14.21 -25.50 -13.90
N TRP A 299 15.21 -25.05 -14.66
CA TRP A 299 16.46 -24.56 -14.06
C TRP A 299 16.27 -23.23 -13.31
N GLY A 300 15.39 -22.34 -13.79
CA GLY A 300 15.06 -21.09 -13.10
C GLY A 300 14.42 -21.34 -11.73
N SER A 301 13.42 -22.23 -11.66
CA SER A 301 12.82 -22.66 -10.40
C SER A 301 13.84 -23.36 -9.49
N GLY A 302 14.72 -24.18 -10.10
CA GLY A 302 15.82 -24.84 -9.41
C GLY A 302 16.79 -23.86 -8.73
N LEU A 303 17.18 -22.78 -9.40
CA LEU A 303 18.01 -21.72 -8.81
C LEU A 303 17.33 -21.09 -7.59
N LEU A 304 16.05 -20.73 -7.71
CA LEU A 304 15.29 -20.12 -6.61
C LEU A 304 15.21 -21.07 -5.40
N LEU A 305 14.92 -22.36 -5.63
CA LEU A 305 14.87 -23.37 -4.57
C LEU A 305 16.24 -23.63 -3.93
N GLY A 306 17.31 -23.69 -4.73
CA GLY A 306 18.68 -23.85 -4.24
C GLY A 306 19.13 -22.69 -3.36
N GLY A 307 18.89 -21.46 -3.81
CA GLY A 307 19.13 -20.24 -3.02
C GLY A 307 18.27 -20.19 -1.76
N GLY A 308 16.98 -20.52 -1.89
CA GLY A 308 16.05 -20.62 -0.75
C GLY A 308 16.51 -21.63 0.29
N PHE A 309 16.97 -22.81 -0.12
CA PHE A 309 17.50 -23.83 0.77
C PHE A 309 18.79 -23.38 1.48
N TYR A 310 19.67 -22.66 0.78
CA TYR A 310 20.85 -22.06 1.38
C TYR A 310 20.47 -21.09 2.53
N PHE A 311 19.53 -20.17 2.28
CA PHE A 311 19.10 -19.21 3.30
C PHE A 311 18.27 -19.85 4.42
N TYR A 312 17.47 -20.87 4.11
CA TYR A 312 16.75 -21.66 5.12
C TYR A 312 17.72 -22.31 6.12
N ARG A 313 18.83 -22.87 5.63
CA ARG A 313 19.82 -23.55 6.47
C ARG A 313 20.76 -22.60 7.19
N ASN A 314 21.19 -21.52 6.52
CA ASN A 314 22.32 -20.70 6.96
C ASN A 314 21.97 -19.23 7.27
N GLY A 315 20.77 -18.77 6.90
CA GLY A 315 20.34 -17.39 7.08
C GLY A 315 20.14 -17.06 8.56
N LEU A 316 20.66 -15.92 9.00
CA LEU A 316 20.56 -15.47 10.39
C LEU A 316 19.56 -14.32 10.55
N PHE A 317 19.45 -13.47 9.54
CA PHE A 317 18.49 -12.37 9.46
C PHE A 317 18.44 -11.52 10.75
N ARG A 318 19.62 -11.11 11.21
CA ARG A 318 19.83 -10.32 12.44
C ARG A 318 19.23 -8.92 12.34
N ARG A 319 19.09 -8.24 13.48
CA ARG A 319 18.58 -6.85 13.60
C ARG A 319 17.15 -6.69 13.07
N ASP A 320 16.30 -7.68 13.39
CA ASP A 320 14.91 -7.72 12.96
C ASP A 320 14.73 -7.76 11.42
N ALA A 321 15.79 -8.07 10.66
CA ALA A 321 15.72 -8.33 9.22
C ALA A 321 14.75 -9.47 8.88
N SER A 322 14.55 -10.40 9.82
CA SER A 322 13.56 -11.46 9.68
C SER A 322 12.14 -10.93 9.49
N LEU A 323 11.78 -9.73 9.97
CA LEU A 323 10.48 -9.13 9.66
C LEU A 323 10.32 -8.95 8.15
N LEU A 324 11.26 -8.24 7.52
CA LEU A 324 11.23 -7.96 6.07
C LEU A 324 11.23 -9.25 5.25
N LEU A 325 12.00 -10.26 5.67
CA LEU A 325 11.96 -11.60 5.08
C LEU A 325 10.55 -12.21 5.13
N HIS A 326 9.88 -12.17 6.30
CA HIS A 326 8.53 -12.72 6.45
C HIS A 326 7.51 -11.94 5.63
N LEU A 327 7.63 -10.61 5.52
CA LEU A 327 6.74 -9.81 4.68
C LEU A 327 6.89 -10.17 3.20
N SER A 328 8.13 -10.22 2.69
CA SER A 328 8.39 -10.57 1.28
C SER A 328 7.98 -12.00 0.95
N LEU A 329 8.31 -12.98 1.80
CA LEU A 329 7.88 -14.36 1.62
C LEU A 329 6.36 -14.51 1.77
N GLY A 330 5.77 -13.80 2.73
CA GLY A 330 4.32 -13.77 2.94
C GLY A 330 3.60 -13.32 1.67
N TRP A 331 4.08 -12.24 1.05
CA TRP A 331 3.57 -11.74 -0.22
C TRP A 331 3.63 -12.82 -1.31
N LEU A 332 4.83 -13.35 -1.57
CA LEU A 332 5.06 -14.30 -2.68
C LEU A 332 4.29 -15.62 -2.49
N VAL A 333 4.29 -16.17 -1.27
CA VAL A 333 3.59 -17.43 -0.97
C VAL A 333 2.09 -17.24 -1.08
N SER A 334 1.53 -16.17 -0.52
CA SER A 334 0.10 -15.91 -0.59
C SER A 334 -0.37 -15.67 -2.03
N PHE A 335 0.41 -14.94 -2.81
CA PHE A 335 0.13 -14.68 -4.23
C PHE A 335 0.19 -15.97 -5.08
N LEU A 336 1.15 -16.86 -4.79
CA LEU A 336 1.20 -18.18 -5.43
C LEU A 336 0.01 -19.07 -5.03
N LEU A 337 -0.37 -19.07 -3.76
CA LEU A 337 -1.45 -19.93 -3.27
C LEU A 337 -2.84 -19.47 -3.71
N LEU A 338 -3.11 -18.16 -3.71
CA LEU A 338 -4.44 -17.62 -3.89
C LEU A 338 -4.78 -17.38 -5.38
N PRO A 339 -4.35 -16.30 -6.05
CA PRO A 339 -4.75 -16.04 -7.43
C PRO A 339 -4.09 -17.01 -8.42
N THR A 340 -2.93 -17.59 -8.12
CA THR A 340 -2.23 -18.48 -9.07
C THR A 340 -2.76 -19.91 -8.99
N LEU A 341 -2.50 -20.63 -7.90
CA LEU A 341 -2.92 -22.02 -7.73
C LEU A 341 -4.40 -22.14 -7.36
N GLY A 342 -4.92 -21.25 -6.53
CA GLY A 342 -6.33 -21.26 -6.14
C GLY A 342 -7.29 -21.03 -7.31
N SER A 343 -6.85 -20.33 -8.36
CA SER A 343 -7.65 -20.15 -9.58
C SER A 343 -7.88 -21.44 -10.35
N ILE A 344 -7.03 -22.45 -10.23
CA ILE A 344 -7.21 -23.77 -10.87
C ILE A 344 -8.56 -24.37 -10.45
N PHE A 345 -8.91 -24.27 -9.17
CA PHE A 345 -10.12 -24.89 -8.62
C PHE A 345 -11.39 -24.06 -8.82
N LEU A 346 -11.25 -22.74 -9.06
CA LEU A 346 -12.36 -21.80 -9.09
C LEU A 346 -12.48 -21.03 -10.41
N MET A 347 -11.84 -21.51 -11.48
CA MET A 347 -11.83 -20.79 -12.76
C MET A 347 -13.23 -20.62 -13.37
N SER A 348 -14.14 -21.57 -13.14
CA SER A 348 -15.57 -21.45 -13.53
C SER A 348 -16.26 -20.22 -12.92
N HIS A 349 -15.73 -19.71 -11.81
CA HIS A 349 -16.18 -18.52 -11.11
C HIS A 349 -15.18 -17.35 -11.23
N GLY A 350 -14.25 -17.39 -12.19
CA GLY A 350 -13.26 -16.34 -12.46
C GLY A 350 -12.00 -16.41 -11.58
N GLY A 351 -11.73 -17.59 -11.02
CA GLY A 351 -10.58 -17.87 -10.17
C GLY A 351 -10.74 -17.36 -8.73
N LEU A 352 -9.78 -17.69 -7.87
CA LEU A 352 -9.69 -17.15 -6.51
C LEU A 352 -9.07 -15.74 -6.55
N ARG A 353 -9.81 -14.85 -7.22
CA ARG A 353 -9.44 -13.48 -7.56
C ARG A 353 -10.50 -12.52 -7.05
N VAL A 354 -10.09 -11.36 -6.54
CA VAL A 354 -11.01 -10.36 -5.96
C VAL A 354 -11.56 -9.42 -7.02
N MET A 355 -10.78 -9.04 -8.02
CA MET A 355 -11.20 -8.03 -9.01
C MET A 355 -10.80 -8.32 -10.46
N PRO A 356 -10.97 -9.57 -10.95
CA PRO A 356 -10.59 -9.88 -12.32
C PRO A 356 -11.38 -8.97 -13.30
N PRO A 357 -10.72 -8.41 -14.34
CA PRO A 357 -9.38 -8.79 -14.81
C PRO A 357 -8.21 -7.95 -14.24
N ARG A 358 -8.44 -7.00 -13.32
CA ARG A 358 -7.42 -6.11 -12.73
C ARG A 358 -6.48 -6.82 -11.73
N SER A 359 -5.52 -6.05 -11.20
CA SER A 359 -4.50 -6.48 -10.22
C SER A 359 -5.04 -7.36 -9.11
N ASP A 360 -4.28 -8.39 -8.73
CA ASP A 360 -4.53 -9.23 -7.55
C ASP A 360 -3.58 -8.96 -6.37
N ASP A 361 -3.03 -7.75 -6.26
CA ASP A 361 -2.13 -7.36 -5.16
C ASP A 361 -2.74 -7.57 -3.76
N TRP A 362 -4.06 -7.60 -3.64
CA TRP A 362 -4.76 -7.95 -2.39
C TRP A 362 -4.23 -9.27 -1.79
N ALA A 363 -3.92 -10.26 -2.62
CA ALA A 363 -3.46 -11.58 -2.18
C ALA A 363 -2.06 -11.50 -1.59
N GLY A 364 -1.17 -10.75 -2.24
CA GLY A 364 0.17 -10.50 -1.74
C GLY A 364 0.14 -9.71 -0.43
N ILE A 365 -0.63 -8.64 -0.36
CA ILE A 365 -0.77 -7.82 0.85
C ILE A 365 -1.45 -8.59 1.98
N LEU A 366 -2.40 -9.49 1.69
CA LEU A 366 -2.94 -10.43 2.69
C LEU A 366 -1.84 -11.31 3.28
N GLY A 367 -0.94 -11.81 2.44
CA GLY A 367 0.24 -12.54 2.86
C GLY A 367 1.16 -11.73 3.77
N VAL A 368 1.44 -10.48 3.40
CA VAL A 368 2.20 -9.51 4.21
C VAL A 368 1.53 -9.31 5.58
N PHE A 369 0.23 -9.07 5.59
CA PHE A 369 -0.55 -8.83 6.81
C PHE A 369 -0.54 -10.04 7.75
N VAL A 370 -0.78 -11.24 7.23
CA VAL A 370 -0.76 -12.48 8.02
C VAL A 370 0.66 -12.76 8.54
N ALA A 371 1.68 -12.61 7.70
CA ALA A 371 3.08 -12.79 8.10
C ALA A 371 3.50 -11.79 9.19
N ALA A 372 3.07 -10.52 9.08
CA ALA A 372 3.28 -9.49 10.08
C ALA A 372 2.63 -9.86 11.42
N ILE A 373 1.37 -10.30 11.43
CA ILE A 373 0.68 -10.75 12.65
C ILE A 373 1.49 -11.87 13.33
N PHE A 374 1.88 -12.89 12.58
CA PHE A 374 2.66 -14.01 13.15
C PHE A 374 4.01 -13.54 13.68
N TRP A 375 4.73 -12.71 12.93
CA TRP A 375 6.03 -12.22 13.34
C TRP A 375 5.94 -11.34 14.59
N PHE A 376 5.02 -10.37 14.63
CA PHE A 376 4.84 -9.51 15.81
C PHE A 376 4.44 -10.30 17.06
N ARG A 377 3.60 -11.33 16.92
CA ARG A 377 3.24 -12.22 18.03
C ARG A 377 4.44 -13.00 18.56
N ARG A 378 5.25 -13.58 17.67
CA ARG A 378 6.47 -14.34 18.04
C ARG A 378 7.55 -13.44 18.65
N ASN A 379 7.62 -12.17 18.25
CA ASN A 379 8.65 -11.22 18.65
C ASN A 379 8.25 -10.30 19.81
N ARG A 380 7.32 -10.74 20.67
CA ARG A 380 6.82 -10.01 21.86
C ARG A 380 6.18 -8.64 21.59
N MET A 381 5.68 -8.41 20.38
CA MET A 381 4.99 -7.18 19.98
C MET A 381 3.50 -7.45 19.71
N LYS A 382 2.86 -8.20 20.61
CA LYS A 382 1.43 -8.57 20.52
C LYS A 382 0.51 -7.35 20.40
N ALA A 383 0.89 -6.22 20.99
CA ALA A 383 0.14 -4.97 20.92
C ALA A 383 0.02 -4.46 19.47
N VAL A 384 1.10 -4.54 18.68
CA VAL A 384 1.09 -4.19 17.24
C VAL A 384 0.12 -5.10 16.48
N ALA A 385 0.21 -6.41 16.70
CA ALA A 385 -0.69 -7.38 16.06
C ALA A 385 -2.17 -7.15 16.39
N LYS A 386 -2.49 -6.74 17.63
CA LYS A 386 -3.85 -6.38 18.03
C LYS A 386 -4.31 -5.08 17.36
N ALA A 387 -3.48 -4.03 17.39
CA ALA A 387 -3.81 -2.74 16.79
C ALA A 387 -4.05 -2.85 15.28
N MET A 388 -3.18 -3.55 14.56
CA MET A 388 -3.37 -3.78 13.12
C MET A 388 -4.60 -4.64 12.80
N SER A 389 -4.99 -5.56 13.69
CA SER A 389 -6.21 -6.36 13.49
C SER A 389 -7.49 -5.55 13.75
N VAL A 390 -7.49 -4.67 14.75
CA VAL A 390 -8.59 -3.71 14.98
C VAL A 390 -8.71 -2.77 13.78
N ALA A 391 -7.58 -2.26 13.29
CA ALA A 391 -7.53 -1.40 12.12
C ALA A 391 -8.00 -2.10 10.85
N PHE A 392 -7.65 -3.38 10.65
CA PHE A 392 -8.16 -4.16 9.53
C PHE A 392 -9.69 -4.23 9.54
N ILE A 393 -10.27 -4.62 10.66
CA ILE A 393 -11.73 -4.83 10.75
C ILE A 393 -12.47 -3.51 10.57
N LEU A 394 -12.09 -2.49 11.35
CA LEU A 394 -12.79 -1.21 11.32
C LEU A 394 -12.50 -0.43 10.04
N GLY A 395 -11.28 -0.54 9.50
CA GLY A 395 -10.88 0.06 8.23
C GLY A 395 -11.64 -0.56 7.06
N GLY A 396 -11.78 -1.89 7.05
CA GLY A 396 -12.59 -2.59 6.06
C GLY A 396 -14.06 -2.17 6.11
N ILE A 397 -14.65 -2.14 7.31
CA ILE A 397 -16.02 -1.65 7.49
C ILE A 397 -16.13 -0.22 6.96
N SER A 398 -15.25 0.67 7.41
CA SER A 398 -15.23 2.08 6.99
C SER A 398 -15.12 2.23 5.48
N PHE A 399 -14.26 1.46 4.82
CA PHE A 399 -14.07 1.53 3.37
C PHE A 399 -15.31 1.06 2.61
N ALA A 400 -15.94 -0.04 3.04
CA ALA A 400 -17.20 -0.51 2.47
C ALA A 400 -18.38 0.45 2.74
N THR A 401 -18.36 1.18 3.86
CA THR A 401 -19.39 2.17 4.20
C THR A 401 -19.42 3.35 3.22
N MET A 402 -18.29 3.85 2.74
CA MET A 402 -18.28 5.11 1.98
C MET A 402 -18.95 5.00 0.60
N PRO A 403 -18.77 3.92 -0.19
CA PRO A 403 -19.56 3.71 -1.40
C PRO A 403 -21.06 3.61 -1.11
N MET A 404 -21.46 2.91 -0.03
CA MET A 404 -22.86 2.87 0.39
C MET A 404 -23.42 4.27 0.67
N ILE A 405 -22.70 5.11 1.42
CA ILE A 405 -23.11 6.50 1.67
C ILE A 405 -23.18 7.29 0.36
N ARG A 406 -22.20 7.12 -0.54
CA ARG A 406 -22.21 7.74 -1.87
C ARG A 406 -23.48 7.40 -2.64
N TYR A 407 -23.93 6.14 -2.59
CA TYR A 407 -25.17 5.72 -3.26
C TYR A 407 -26.41 6.39 -2.70
N LEU A 408 -26.50 6.48 -1.38
CA LEU A 408 -27.61 7.19 -0.73
C LEU A 408 -27.63 8.66 -1.13
N MET A 409 -26.48 9.32 -1.08
CA MET A 409 -26.35 10.74 -1.41
C MET A 409 -26.69 11.02 -2.86
N ARG A 410 -26.29 10.13 -3.78
CA ARG A 410 -26.57 10.30 -5.22
C ARG A 410 -27.96 9.83 -5.65
N TYR A 411 -28.71 9.13 -4.80
CA TYR A 411 -30.01 8.55 -5.15
C TYR A 411 -31.02 9.55 -5.74
N PRO A 412 -31.20 10.78 -5.22
CA PRO A 412 -32.24 11.70 -5.70
C PRO A 412 -32.15 12.07 -7.20
N GLY A 413 -30.96 12.05 -7.79
CA GLY A 413 -30.73 12.37 -9.20
C GLY A 413 -29.91 11.31 -9.93
N HIS A 414 -29.85 10.08 -9.43
CA HIS A 414 -28.95 9.07 -9.98
C HIS A 414 -29.30 8.75 -11.46
N PRO A 415 -28.32 8.70 -12.38
CA PRO A 415 -28.57 8.42 -13.80
C PRO A 415 -29.34 7.12 -14.09
N TRP A 416 -29.20 6.09 -13.25
CA TRP A 416 -29.96 4.84 -13.44
C TRP A 416 -31.46 5.00 -13.22
N ARG A 417 -31.88 5.94 -12.36
CA ARG A 417 -33.30 6.24 -12.12
C ARG A 417 -33.89 7.10 -13.23
N PHE A 418 -33.04 7.93 -13.84
CA PHE A 418 -33.43 8.88 -14.88
C PHE A 418 -32.57 8.66 -16.14
N PRO A 419 -32.72 7.51 -16.82
CA PRO A 419 -31.88 7.16 -17.97
C PRO A 419 -32.05 8.11 -19.16
N GLU A 420 -33.20 8.77 -19.27
CA GLU A 420 -33.51 9.74 -20.33
C GLU A 420 -32.95 11.15 -20.03
N GLY A 421 -32.44 11.38 -18.83
CA GLY A 421 -31.86 12.67 -18.44
C GLY A 421 -32.03 12.96 -16.94
N VAL A 422 -30.93 13.30 -16.27
CA VAL A 422 -30.94 13.69 -14.86
C VAL A 422 -31.79 14.97 -14.67
N PRO A 423 -32.69 15.03 -13.68
CA PRO A 423 -33.49 16.23 -13.42
C PRO A 423 -32.62 17.49 -13.28
N ALA A 424 -33.05 18.61 -13.87
CA ALA A 424 -32.25 19.84 -13.93
C ALA A 424 -31.76 20.30 -12.54
N SER A 425 -32.60 20.17 -11.51
CA SER A 425 -32.29 20.49 -10.10
C SER A 425 -31.15 19.66 -9.50
N TRP A 426 -30.89 18.46 -10.04
CA TRP A 426 -29.84 17.55 -9.58
C TRP A 426 -28.66 17.44 -10.57
N SER A 427 -28.76 18.02 -11.76
CA SER A 427 -27.74 17.90 -12.82
C SER A 427 -26.37 18.37 -12.34
N HIS A 428 -26.28 19.55 -11.73
CA HIS A 428 -25.03 20.10 -11.20
C HIS A 428 -24.46 19.21 -10.09
N TYR A 429 -25.29 18.76 -9.15
CA TYR A 429 -24.87 17.87 -8.06
C TYR A 429 -24.32 16.54 -8.58
N GLN A 430 -24.94 15.96 -9.61
CA GLN A 430 -24.48 14.70 -10.21
C GLN A 430 -23.23 14.88 -11.09
N SER A 431 -23.01 16.08 -11.63
CA SER A 431 -21.81 16.42 -12.41
C SER A 431 -20.55 16.58 -11.56
N ALA A 432 -20.68 16.70 -10.24
CA ALA A 432 -19.54 16.79 -9.34
C ALA A 432 -18.64 15.55 -9.42
N ASN A 433 -17.35 15.73 -9.09
CA ASN A 433 -16.39 14.62 -9.05
C ASN A 433 -16.60 13.73 -7.81
N TRP A 434 -17.61 12.87 -7.87
CA TRP A 434 -17.98 11.92 -6.81
C TRP A 434 -16.91 10.89 -6.49
N HIS A 435 -15.99 10.63 -7.41
CA HIS A 435 -14.85 9.76 -7.14
C HIS A 435 -13.88 10.44 -6.16
N SER A 436 -13.54 11.71 -6.39
CA SER A 436 -12.68 12.48 -5.47
C SER A 436 -13.32 12.67 -4.08
N ILE A 437 -14.63 12.95 -4.04
CA ILE A 437 -15.38 13.04 -2.78
C ILE A 437 -15.26 11.71 -2.02
N LEU A 438 -15.45 10.58 -2.72
CA LEU A 438 -15.34 9.25 -2.13
C LEU A 438 -13.93 8.96 -1.59
N GLU A 439 -12.86 9.32 -2.31
CA GLU A 439 -11.48 9.17 -1.83
C GLU A 439 -11.24 9.95 -0.52
N GLN A 440 -11.73 11.19 -0.45
CA GLN A 440 -11.59 12.00 0.77
C GLN A 440 -12.41 11.43 1.93
N MET A 441 -13.58 10.87 1.67
CA MET A 441 -14.40 10.16 2.67
C MET A 441 -13.71 8.88 3.17
N HIS A 442 -13.09 8.09 2.29
CA HIS A 442 -12.27 6.95 2.67
C HIS A 442 -11.15 7.36 3.63
N GLY A 443 -10.38 8.39 3.25
CA GLY A 443 -9.30 8.92 4.09
C GLY A 443 -9.80 9.41 5.45
N PHE A 444 -10.94 10.10 5.50
CA PHE A 444 -11.53 10.55 6.76
C PHE A 444 -11.89 9.37 7.67
N GLY A 445 -12.60 8.37 7.13
CA GLY A 445 -12.99 7.17 7.87
C GLY A 445 -11.79 6.39 8.38
N PHE A 446 -10.77 6.20 7.54
CA PHE A 446 -9.49 5.62 7.94
C PHE A 446 -8.79 6.39 9.06
N GLY A 447 -8.81 7.72 9.03
CA GLY A 447 -8.23 8.53 10.10
C GLY A 447 -8.94 8.34 11.44
N CYS A 448 -10.27 8.19 11.45
CA CYS A 448 -11.02 7.79 12.63
C CYS A 448 -10.58 6.41 13.16
N VAL A 449 -10.38 5.43 12.26
CA VAL A 449 -9.91 4.09 12.63
C VAL A 449 -8.48 4.11 13.19
N VAL A 450 -7.59 4.92 12.62
CA VAL A 450 -6.24 5.17 13.16
C VAL A 450 -6.33 5.68 14.58
N VAL A 451 -7.19 6.67 14.86
CA VAL A 451 -7.37 7.20 16.22
C VAL A 451 -7.85 6.11 17.18
N ILE A 452 -8.87 5.33 16.81
CA ILE A 452 -9.37 4.23 17.66
C ILE A 452 -8.24 3.24 17.99
N SER A 453 -7.47 2.85 16.97
CA SER A 453 -6.38 1.87 17.11
C SER A 453 -5.22 2.42 17.95
N MET A 454 -4.89 3.69 17.79
CA MET A 454 -3.81 4.34 18.54
C MET A 454 -4.23 4.71 19.97
N VAL A 455 -5.50 5.05 20.22
CA VAL A 455 -6.07 5.19 21.58
C VAL A 455 -6.05 3.84 22.29
N TYR A 456 -6.37 2.74 21.60
CA TYR A 456 -6.24 1.39 22.14
C TYR A 456 -4.79 1.13 22.57
N LEU A 457 -3.80 1.40 21.71
CA LEU A 457 -2.39 1.25 22.06
C LEU A 457 -1.96 2.17 23.20
N TRP A 458 -2.39 3.43 23.19
CA TRP A 458 -2.05 4.42 24.19
C TRP A 458 -2.43 3.95 25.59
N LYS A 459 -3.61 3.34 25.74
CA LYS A 459 -4.14 2.84 27.01
C LYS A 459 -3.45 1.57 27.53
N HIS A 460 -2.92 0.74 26.63
CA HIS A 460 -2.42 -0.60 26.98
C HIS A 460 -0.90 -0.73 26.90
N GLN A 461 -0.19 0.23 26.32
CA GLN A 461 1.26 0.19 26.15
C GLN A 461 1.96 1.06 27.20
N PRO A 462 2.89 0.49 28.01
CA PRO A 462 3.68 1.26 28.97
C PRO A 462 4.55 2.30 28.28
N ARG A 463 5.01 3.30 29.03
CA ARG A 463 5.98 4.28 28.53
C ARG A 463 7.29 3.59 28.21
N LEU A 464 7.88 3.92 27.06
CA LEU A 464 9.22 3.47 26.72
C LEU A 464 10.23 4.30 27.51
N ASN A 465 10.75 3.74 28.61
CA ASN A 465 11.74 4.40 29.46
C ASN A 465 13.15 4.40 28.81
N ASP A 466 13.41 3.43 27.93
CA ASP A 466 14.70 3.21 27.26
C ASP A 466 15.08 4.32 26.24
N ILE A 467 14.19 5.29 25.98
CA ILE A 467 14.50 6.42 25.10
C ILE A 467 15.55 7.32 25.73
N GLU A 468 15.54 7.49 27.06
CA GLU A 468 16.53 8.28 27.78
C GLU A 468 17.88 7.55 27.89
N GLU A 469 17.88 6.21 28.01
CA GLU A 469 19.09 5.41 28.18
C GLU A 469 19.88 5.16 26.87
N GLU A 470 19.21 4.88 25.75
CA GLU A 470 19.89 4.58 24.47
C GLU A 470 19.62 5.60 23.35
N GLY A 471 18.53 6.37 23.42
CA GLY A 471 18.14 7.34 22.40
C GLY A 471 17.87 6.76 21.00
N GLN A 472 17.24 7.53 20.12
CA GLN A 472 17.31 7.24 18.70
C GLN A 472 18.69 7.65 18.16
N LYS A 473 19.31 6.78 17.35
CA LYS A 473 20.61 7.08 16.74
C LYS A 473 20.46 8.31 15.85
N ARG A 474 21.45 9.20 15.92
CA ARG A 474 21.41 10.50 15.22
C ARG A 474 21.13 10.35 13.72
N TRP A 475 21.69 9.34 13.06
CA TRP A 475 21.51 9.12 11.62
C TRP A 475 20.10 8.60 11.24
N THR A 476 19.42 7.81 12.08
CA THR A 476 18.08 7.28 11.75
C THR A 476 17.04 8.38 11.75
N ARG A 477 17.19 9.39 12.62
CA ARG A 477 16.40 10.62 12.61
C ARG A 477 16.60 11.42 11.33
N VAL A 478 17.86 11.62 10.93
CA VAL A 478 18.20 12.34 9.69
C VAL A 478 17.62 11.62 8.48
N PHE A 479 17.82 10.29 8.40
CA PHE A 479 17.27 9.47 7.33
C PHE A 479 15.75 9.56 7.26
N ALA A 480 15.05 9.43 8.40
CA ALA A 480 13.59 9.52 8.43
C ALA A 480 13.08 10.90 7.98
N ALA A 481 13.66 12.00 8.47
CA ALA A 481 13.29 13.34 8.04
C ALA A 481 13.55 13.56 6.54
N TRP A 482 14.74 13.15 6.08
CA TRP A 482 15.14 13.26 4.68
C TRP A 482 14.23 12.44 3.77
N PHE A 483 13.94 11.19 4.12
CA PHE A 483 13.08 10.31 3.34
C PHE A 483 11.64 10.86 3.27
N VAL A 484 11.11 11.37 4.38
CA VAL A 484 9.75 11.92 4.41
C VAL A 484 9.64 13.15 3.49
N ILE A 485 10.57 14.10 3.56
CA ILE A 485 10.50 15.31 2.72
C ILE A 485 10.92 15.04 1.29
N PHE A 486 12.10 14.46 1.07
CA PHE A 486 12.68 14.32 -0.25
C PHE A 486 12.34 13.01 -0.92
N GLY A 487 12.24 11.90 -0.18
CA GLY A 487 11.89 10.59 -0.74
C GLY A 487 10.42 10.53 -1.14
N VAL A 488 9.51 10.66 -0.18
CA VAL A 488 8.06 10.66 -0.43
C VAL A 488 7.66 11.85 -1.32
N GLY A 489 8.27 13.02 -1.10
CA GLY A 489 8.07 14.18 -1.96
C GLY A 489 8.45 13.89 -3.42
N PHE A 490 9.60 13.26 -3.68
CA PHE A 490 10.03 12.93 -5.05
C PHE A 490 9.08 11.96 -5.74
N LEU A 491 8.76 10.84 -5.05
CA LEU A 491 7.92 9.77 -5.57
C LEU A 491 6.52 10.25 -5.99
N ASN A 492 6.06 11.35 -5.39
CA ASN A 492 4.80 11.98 -5.79
C ASN A 492 5.03 13.13 -6.77
N LEU A 493 5.87 14.11 -6.44
CA LEU A 493 5.95 15.36 -7.19
C LEU A 493 6.66 15.24 -8.54
N HIS A 494 7.44 14.18 -8.79
CA HIS A 494 7.97 13.92 -10.13
C HIS A 494 6.83 13.72 -11.16
N LYS A 495 5.67 13.18 -10.72
CA LYS A 495 4.49 12.95 -11.58
C LYS A 495 3.86 14.25 -12.10
N LEU A 496 4.28 15.42 -11.61
CA LEU A 496 3.87 16.71 -12.17
C LEU A 496 4.39 16.86 -13.60
N VAL A 497 5.63 16.41 -13.85
CA VAL A 497 6.30 16.53 -15.14
C VAL A 497 5.48 15.82 -16.23
N ASP A 498 5.05 14.59 -15.96
CA ASP A 498 4.23 13.80 -16.91
C ASP A 498 2.89 14.49 -17.20
N SER A 499 2.24 15.04 -16.17
CA SER A 499 1.00 15.80 -16.32
C SER A 499 1.19 17.05 -17.19
N TRP A 500 2.28 17.79 -16.97
CA TRP A 500 2.58 19.01 -17.70
C TRP A 500 2.88 18.74 -19.18
N LEU A 501 3.63 17.67 -19.47
CA LEU A 501 3.91 17.21 -20.83
C LEU A 501 2.61 16.74 -21.52
N HIS A 502 1.80 15.93 -20.83
CA HIS A 502 0.54 15.41 -21.39
C HIS A 502 -0.44 16.53 -21.79
N HIS A 503 -0.52 17.60 -21.00
CA HIS A 503 -1.36 18.77 -21.31
C HIS A 503 -0.65 19.81 -22.20
N GLN A 504 0.55 19.51 -22.71
CA GLN A 504 1.35 20.43 -23.54
C GLN A 504 1.62 21.79 -22.89
N ALA A 505 1.63 21.84 -21.55
CA ALA A 505 1.86 23.08 -20.80
C ALA A 505 3.33 23.51 -20.80
N ILE A 506 4.24 22.58 -21.08
CA ILE A 506 5.68 22.81 -21.22
C ILE A 506 6.23 22.05 -22.44
N PRO A 507 7.31 22.53 -23.07
CA PRO A 507 7.97 21.82 -24.16
C PRO A 507 8.62 20.50 -23.71
N GLU A 508 8.78 19.55 -24.64
CA GLU A 508 9.47 18.27 -24.40
C GLU A 508 10.97 18.43 -24.10
N VAL A 509 11.59 19.51 -24.60
CA VAL A 509 13.00 19.85 -24.41
C VAL A 509 13.14 21.30 -24.00
N LEU A 510 13.95 21.55 -22.97
CA LEU A 510 14.23 22.87 -22.43
C LEU A 510 15.74 23.17 -22.46
N LYS A 511 16.08 24.38 -22.88
CA LYS A 511 17.45 24.91 -22.88
C LYS A 511 17.81 25.54 -21.55
N ALA A 512 19.07 25.39 -21.14
CA ALA A 512 19.61 26.12 -20.02
C ALA A 512 19.57 27.63 -20.30
N PRO A 513 19.16 28.46 -19.33
CA PRO A 513 19.26 29.91 -19.46
C PRO A 513 20.71 30.32 -19.78
N LEU A 514 20.90 31.20 -20.76
CA LEU A 514 22.20 31.77 -21.17
C LEU A 514 23.20 30.77 -21.81
N LEU A 515 22.96 29.46 -21.73
CA LEU A 515 23.83 28.40 -22.25
C LEU A 515 23.07 27.54 -23.25
N GLY A 516 22.89 28.06 -24.47
CA GLY A 516 22.06 27.42 -25.50
C GLY A 516 22.53 26.03 -25.98
N GLY A 517 23.75 25.61 -25.63
CA GLY A 517 24.28 24.28 -25.91
C GLY A 517 23.92 23.21 -24.87
N ILE A 518 23.25 23.58 -23.77
CA ILE A 518 22.81 22.62 -22.74
C ILE A 518 21.29 22.46 -22.87
N GLU A 519 20.87 21.26 -23.25
CA GLU A 519 19.47 20.88 -23.40
C GLU A 519 19.16 19.67 -22.52
N ALA A 520 17.99 19.66 -21.89
CA ALA A 520 17.49 18.50 -21.17
C ALA A 520 15.96 18.48 -21.19
N THR A 521 15.39 17.30 -20.95
CA THR A 521 13.94 17.15 -20.76
C THR A 521 13.50 17.87 -19.49
N PRO A 522 12.21 18.26 -19.36
CA PRO A 522 11.65 18.77 -18.11
C PRO A 522 11.93 17.87 -16.90
N GLY A 523 11.88 16.55 -17.08
CA GLY A 523 12.23 15.58 -16.04
C GLY A 523 13.71 15.66 -15.63
N GLY A 524 14.61 15.84 -16.60
CA GLY A 524 16.04 16.06 -16.34
C GLY A 524 16.29 17.32 -15.49
N TRP A 525 15.66 18.44 -15.84
CA TRP A 525 15.74 19.68 -15.07
C TRP A 525 15.12 19.55 -13.67
N PHE A 526 13.94 18.92 -13.57
CA PHE A 526 13.30 18.65 -12.29
C PHE A 526 14.20 17.81 -11.37
N ASN A 527 14.78 16.72 -11.91
CA ASN A 527 15.69 15.85 -11.18
C ASN A 527 16.93 16.60 -10.68
N LEU A 528 17.55 17.42 -11.53
CA LEU A 528 18.72 18.21 -11.16
C LEU A 528 18.43 19.11 -9.94
N VAL A 529 17.33 19.87 -10.00
CA VAL A 529 16.94 20.78 -8.91
C VAL A 529 16.56 20.00 -7.66
N TRP A 530 15.75 18.95 -7.80
CA TRP A 530 15.27 18.15 -6.68
C TRP A 530 16.42 17.47 -5.93
N TRP A 531 17.35 16.83 -6.65
CA TRP A 531 18.48 16.14 -6.02
C TRP A 531 19.51 17.09 -5.45
N SER A 532 19.67 18.28 -6.04
CA SER A 532 20.49 19.36 -5.44
C SER A 532 19.90 19.83 -4.11
N ALA A 533 18.58 20.07 -4.06
CA ALA A 533 17.88 20.44 -2.82
C ALA A 533 17.92 19.32 -1.78
N SER A 534 17.75 18.06 -2.21
CA SER A 534 17.82 16.86 -1.38
C SER A 534 19.21 16.67 -0.76
N PHE A 535 20.28 16.88 -1.52
CA PHE A 535 21.65 16.84 -1.03
C PHE A 535 21.93 17.94 -0.01
N LEU A 536 21.55 19.18 -0.31
CA LEU A 536 21.68 20.29 0.62
C LEU A 536 20.88 20.03 1.92
N GLY A 537 19.65 19.54 1.79
CA GLY A 537 18.80 19.16 2.92
C GLY A 537 19.45 18.09 3.80
N ALA A 538 20.01 17.03 3.21
CA ALA A 538 20.76 16.01 3.93
C ALA A 538 21.98 16.60 4.66
N ALA A 539 22.77 17.45 3.99
CA ALA A 539 23.94 18.10 4.57
C ALA A 539 23.57 19.02 5.75
N LEU A 540 22.48 19.78 5.63
CA LEU A 540 21.96 20.65 6.70
C LEU A 540 21.43 19.84 7.88
N LEU A 541 20.72 18.73 7.64
CA LEU A 541 20.26 17.83 8.70
C LEU A 541 21.45 17.18 9.43
N LEU A 542 22.50 16.78 8.71
CA LEU A 542 23.74 16.27 9.31
C LEU A 542 24.47 17.35 10.12
N ARG A 543 24.51 18.61 9.63
CA ARG A 543 25.03 19.76 10.38
C ARG A 543 24.22 20.00 11.66
N HIS A 544 22.90 19.94 11.58
CA HIS A 544 21.98 20.14 12.70
C HIS A 544 22.28 19.20 13.88
N LEU A 545 22.74 17.97 13.60
CA LEU A 545 23.16 17.01 14.63
C LEU A 545 24.39 17.45 15.45
N LYS A 546 25.24 18.33 14.89
CA LYS A 546 26.46 18.84 15.52
C LYS A 546 26.27 20.25 16.06
N ARG A 547 25.58 21.10 15.30
CA ARG A 547 25.27 22.49 15.63
C ARG A 547 23.80 22.74 15.27
N PRO A 548 22.90 22.87 16.27
CA PRO A 548 21.49 23.10 16.01
C PRO A 548 21.28 24.29 15.08
N LEU A 549 20.32 24.14 14.18
CA LEU A 549 19.88 25.19 13.27
C LEU A 549 18.71 25.88 13.95
N GLU A 550 18.74 27.20 14.06
CA GLU A 550 17.74 27.99 14.78
C GLU A 550 16.34 27.84 14.20
N VAL A 551 16.24 27.64 12.88
CA VAL A 551 14.96 27.41 12.18
C VAL A 551 14.27 26.10 12.62
N ILE A 552 15.01 25.14 13.17
CA ILE A 552 14.45 23.86 13.63
C ILE A 552 14.11 23.98 15.12
N PRO A 553 12.82 23.88 15.50
CA PRO A 553 12.41 24.02 16.89
C PRO A 553 13.11 23.02 17.82
N SER A 554 13.36 23.41 19.06
CA SER A 554 13.97 22.54 20.07
C SER A 554 12.98 21.49 20.60
N SER A 555 11.70 21.85 20.76
CA SER A 555 10.66 20.99 21.30
C SER A 555 10.20 19.91 20.31
N PRO A 556 9.90 18.67 20.76
CA PRO A 556 9.38 17.62 19.87
C PRO A 556 8.05 17.98 19.20
N ILE A 557 7.17 18.70 19.91
CA ILE A 557 5.91 19.22 19.35
C ILE A 557 6.22 20.19 18.22
N GLY A 558 7.11 21.17 18.43
CA GLY A 558 7.48 22.15 17.40
C GLY A 558 8.12 21.48 16.18
N LYS A 559 8.99 20.47 16.37
CA LYS A 559 9.54 19.67 15.27
C LYS A 559 8.45 18.97 14.48
N GLY A 560 7.48 18.37 15.18
CA GLY A 560 6.32 17.70 14.57
C GLY A 560 5.42 18.64 13.80
N GLN A 561 5.07 19.80 14.37
CA GLN A 561 4.30 20.85 13.69
C GLN A 561 5.02 21.37 12.45
N MET A 562 6.33 21.66 12.56
CA MET A 562 7.12 22.15 11.44
C MET A 562 7.16 21.16 10.29
N ILE A 563 7.49 19.88 10.55
CA ILE A 563 7.54 18.88 9.48
C ILE A 563 6.16 18.58 8.90
N TYR A 564 5.11 18.57 9.74
CA TYR A 564 3.74 18.40 9.27
C TYR A 564 3.36 19.50 8.29
N LEU A 565 3.54 20.77 8.67
CA LEU A 565 3.12 21.91 7.84
C LEU A 565 3.94 22.01 6.55
N LEU A 566 5.25 21.80 6.63
CA LEU A 566 6.11 21.78 5.46
C LEU A 566 5.68 20.69 4.47
N PHE A 567 5.42 19.47 4.97
CA PHE A 567 4.99 18.37 4.11
C PHE A 567 3.55 18.56 3.59
N LEU A 568 2.61 18.98 4.44
CA LEU A 568 1.21 19.25 4.07
C LEU A 568 1.13 20.23 2.91
N TRP A 569 1.74 21.41 3.05
CA TRP A 569 1.64 22.46 2.05
C TRP A 569 2.45 22.15 0.80
N MET A 570 3.60 21.46 0.92
CA MET A 570 4.32 20.93 -0.24
C MET A 570 3.42 20.02 -1.08
N MET A 571 2.65 19.13 -0.44
CA MET A 571 1.78 18.19 -1.15
C MET A 571 0.50 18.84 -1.69
N ILE A 572 -0.14 19.75 -0.94
CA ILE A 572 -1.33 20.50 -1.42
C ILE A 572 -0.96 21.37 -2.62
N LEU A 573 0.14 22.14 -2.53
CA LEU A 573 0.59 22.99 -3.63
C LEU A 573 1.04 22.14 -4.83
N GLY A 574 1.75 21.04 -4.58
CA GLY A 574 2.11 20.08 -5.62
C GLY A 574 0.91 19.50 -6.36
N ASN A 575 -0.15 19.14 -5.62
CA ASN A 575 -1.39 18.65 -6.21
C ASN A 575 -2.06 19.72 -7.09
N LEU A 576 -2.12 20.96 -6.62
CA LEU A 576 -2.67 22.07 -7.41
C LEU A 576 -1.83 22.33 -8.67
N MET A 577 -0.50 22.40 -8.56
CA MET A 577 0.40 22.59 -9.69
C MET A 577 0.27 21.48 -10.74
N ARG A 578 -0.03 20.26 -10.30
CA ARG A 578 -0.35 19.15 -11.22
C ARG A 578 -1.67 19.38 -11.96
N ALA A 579 -2.68 19.90 -11.27
CA ALA A 579 -4.03 20.06 -11.79
C ALA A 579 -4.21 21.30 -12.68
N ILE A 580 -3.41 22.37 -12.47
CA ILE A 580 -3.55 23.66 -13.17
C ILE A 580 -3.62 23.54 -14.70
N PRO A 581 -2.74 22.78 -15.38
CA PRO A 581 -2.78 22.69 -16.85
C PRO A 581 -4.08 22.15 -17.45
N GLY A 582 -4.79 21.30 -16.72
CA GLY A 582 -6.05 20.67 -17.14
C GLY A 582 -7.23 21.07 -16.26
N PHE A 583 -7.18 22.24 -15.62
CA PHE A 583 -8.16 22.63 -14.60
C PHE A 583 -9.56 22.84 -15.20
N ASN A 584 -10.57 22.28 -14.55
CA ASN A 584 -11.98 22.44 -14.91
C ASN A 584 -12.85 22.55 -13.65
N ASP A 585 -14.13 22.92 -13.80
CA ASP A 585 -15.06 23.10 -12.68
C ASP A 585 -15.19 21.84 -11.82
N GLY A 586 -15.12 20.64 -12.42
CA GLY A 586 -15.14 19.37 -11.72
C GLY A 586 -13.93 19.15 -10.78
N ARG A 587 -12.82 19.86 -11.00
CA ARG A 587 -11.65 19.85 -10.10
C ARG A 587 -11.84 20.74 -8.88
N MET A 588 -12.74 21.72 -8.90
CA MET A 588 -12.96 22.62 -7.76
C MET A 588 -13.30 21.88 -6.48
N VAL A 589 -14.18 20.87 -6.54
CA VAL A 589 -14.53 20.06 -5.34
C VAL A 589 -13.33 19.28 -4.78
N THR A 590 -12.32 19.01 -5.59
CA THR A 590 -11.10 18.34 -5.14
C THR A 590 -10.15 19.37 -4.54
N GLU A 591 -9.72 20.33 -5.35
CA GLU A 591 -8.65 21.25 -4.97
C GLU A 591 -9.08 22.20 -3.85
N TRP A 592 -10.28 22.77 -3.94
CA TRP A 592 -10.78 23.70 -2.93
C TRP A 592 -10.97 23.03 -1.57
N VAL A 593 -11.54 21.82 -1.55
CA VAL A 593 -11.77 21.08 -0.28
C VAL A 593 -10.44 20.66 0.35
N LEU A 594 -9.47 20.20 -0.45
CA LEU A 594 -8.12 19.89 0.05
C LEU A 594 -7.45 21.12 0.67
N PHE A 595 -7.54 22.29 0.01
CA PHE A 595 -7.02 23.55 0.54
C PHE A 595 -7.69 23.96 1.85
N MET A 596 -9.03 23.97 1.89
CA MET A 596 -9.79 24.39 3.08
C MET A 596 -9.51 23.46 4.26
N ASN A 597 -9.48 22.15 4.03
CA ASN A 597 -9.08 21.17 5.05
C ASN A 597 -7.64 21.42 5.52
N GLY A 598 -6.72 21.76 4.61
CA GLY A 598 -5.34 22.15 4.94
C GLY A 598 -5.24 23.39 5.83
N VAL A 599 -6.03 24.43 5.56
CA VAL A 599 -6.12 25.65 6.39
C VAL A 599 -6.65 25.32 7.78
N VAL A 600 -7.77 24.58 7.85
CA VAL A 600 -8.39 24.18 9.13
C VAL A 600 -7.42 23.37 9.97
N VAL A 601 -6.79 22.35 9.39
CA VAL A 601 -5.83 21.50 10.12
C VAL A 601 -4.58 22.28 10.52
N THR A 602 -4.11 23.22 9.70
CA THR A 602 -2.99 24.11 10.06
C THR A 602 -3.31 24.88 11.35
N GLY A 603 -4.48 25.53 11.42
CA GLY A 603 -4.91 26.28 12.60
C GLY A 603 -5.07 25.40 13.84
N LEU A 604 -5.73 24.24 13.69
CA LEU A 604 -5.95 23.30 14.79
C LEU A 604 -4.66 22.66 15.28
N LEU A 605 -3.77 22.21 14.39
CA LEU A 605 -2.52 21.54 14.77
C LEU A 605 -1.53 22.50 15.43
N LEU A 606 -1.55 23.80 15.09
CA LEU A 606 -0.69 24.80 15.73
C LEU A 606 -1.14 25.15 17.16
N THR A 607 -2.46 25.17 17.40
CA THR A 607 -3.04 25.66 18.66
C THR A 607 -3.37 24.56 19.66
N TRP A 608 -3.78 23.38 19.19
CA TRP A 608 -4.31 22.31 20.04
C TRP A 608 -3.25 21.53 20.86
N PRO A 609 -2.06 21.17 20.35
CA PRO A 609 -1.11 20.37 21.12
C PRO A 609 -0.60 21.05 22.40
N ALA A 610 -0.54 22.38 22.41
CA ALA A 610 -0.05 23.18 23.54
C ALA A 610 -1.00 23.18 24.74
N SER A 611 -2.30 22.92 24.54
CA SER A 611 -3.29 22.84 25.62
C SER A 611 -3.31 21.47 26.32
N GLN A 612 -2.57 20.48 25.81
CA GLN A 612 -2.53 19.14 26.39
C GLN A 612 -1.50 19.04 27.53
N GLU A 613 -1.97 18.87 28.77
CA GLU A 613 -1.09 18.48 29.87
C GLU A 613 -0.38 17.14 29.57
N VAL A 614 0.90 17.05 29.93
CA VAL A 614 1.66 15.80 29.80
C VAL A 614 1.10 14.83 30.83
N ALA A 615 0.39 13.79 30.37
CA ALA A 615 -0.23 12.83 31.26
C ALA A 615 0.84 12.05 32.06
N PRO A 616 0.80 12.08 33.42
CA PRO A 616 1.65 11.22 34.24
C PRO A 616 1.14 9.78 34.18
N LEU A 617 1.59 9.00 33.21
CA LEU A 617 1.11 7.63 33.02
C LEU A 617 1.89 6.60 33.85
N HIS A 618 1.20 6.03 34.85
CA HIS A 618 1.52 4.74 35.46
C HIS A 618 0.75 3.62 34.73
N ALA A 619 0.99 3.43 33.44
CA ALA A 619 0.29 2.39 32.69
C ALA A 619 0.79 1.01 33.12
N LYS A 620 0.03 0.30 33.98
CA LYS A 620 0.17 -1.15 34.15
C LYS A 620 -0.33 -1.84 32.88
N TRP A 621 0.40 -2.87 32.44
CA TRP A 621 -0.03 -3.71 31.33
C TRP A 621 -1.36 -4.38 31.70
N VAL A 622 -2.47 -3.97 31.09
CA VAL A 622 -3.76 -4.66 31.23
C VAL A 622 -3.90 -5.61 30.05
N GLU A 623 -4.13 -6.88 30.35
CA GLU A 623 -4.29 -7.90 29.32
C GLU A 623 -5.63 -7.69 28.59
N GLY A 624 -5.59 -6.92 27.49
CA GLY A 624 -6.78 -6.70 26.65
C GLY A 624 -7.24 -7.98 25.94
N SER A 625 -8.42 -7.94 25.30
CA SER A 625 -9.07 -9.09 24.65
C SER A 625 -8.12 -9.97 23.82
N ALA A 626 -8.36 -11.28 23.86
CA ALA A 626 -7.64 -12.25 23.02
C ALA A 626 -7.86 -11.92 21.55
N LEU A 627 -6.81 -12.11 20.73
CA LEU A 627 -6.84 -11.77 19.31
C LEU A 627 -7.98 -12.48 18.56
N GLY A 628 -8.25 -13.75 18.88
CA GLY A 628 -9.37 -14.50 18.29
C GLY A 628 -10.74 -13.88 18.60
N SER A 629 -10.92 -13.27 19.77
CA SER A 629 -12.18 -12.60 20.12
C SER A 629 -12.37 -11.28 19.35
N ILE A 630 -11.29 -10.55 19.07
CA ILE A 630 -11.31 -9.36 18.21
C ILE A 630 -11.79 -9.73 16.80
N TRP A 631 -11.17 -10.77 16.22
CA TRP A 631 -11.54 -11.27 14.90
C TRP A 631 -12.96 -11.81 14.85
N LEU A 632 -13.37 -12.64 15.81
CA LEU A 632 -14.72 -13.20 15.82
C LEU A 632 -15.78 -12.10 15.86
N ARG A 633 -15.70 -11.17 16.82
CA ARG A 633 -16.67 -10.06 16.93
C ARG A 633 -16.62 -9.17 15.70
N GLY A 634 -15.42 -8.84 15.23
CA GLY A 634 -15.24 -7.95 14.09
C GLY A 634 -15.75 -8.52 12.78
N LEU A 635 -15.52 -9.81 12.52
CA LEU A 635 -16.04 -10.49 11.32
C LEU A 635 -17.56 -10.62 11.37
N VAL A 636 -18.14 -10.89 12.55
CA VAL A 636 -19.61 -10.86 12.72
C VAL A 636 -20.16 -9.46 12.43
N SER A 637 -19.55 -8.40 12.99
CA SER A 637 -19.96 -7.02 12.70
C SER A 637 -19.81 -6.66 11.21
N ALA A 638 -18.71 -7.07 10.58
CA ALA A 638 -18.47 -6.83 9.16
C ALA A 638 -19.52 -7.56 8.29
N ALA A 639 -19.82 -8.82 8.59
CA ALA A 639 -20.84 -9.59 7.89
C ALA A 639 -22.23 -8.94 8.02
N CYS A 640 -22.61 -8.50 9.21
CA CYS A 640 -23.85 -7.75 9.42
C CYS A 640 -23.88 -6.45 8.60
N MET A 641 -22.79 -5.69 8.58
CA MET A 641 -22.71 -4.43 7.82
C MET A 641 -22.77 -4.67 6.32
N ILE A 642 -22.02 -5.65 5.79
CA ILE A 642 -22.07 -6.03 4.37
C ILE A 642 -23.48 -6.45 3.97
N TRP A 643 -24.17 -7.22 4.83
CA TRP A 643 -25.55 -7.62 4.58
C TRP A 643 -26.47 -6.39 4.51
N ILE A 644 -26.38 -5.46 5.46
CA ILE A 644 -27.14 -4.21 5.46
C ILE A 644 -26.86 -3.38 4.20
N TYR A 645 -25.60 -3.23 3.81
CA TYR A 645 -25.22 -2.42 2.65
C TYR A 645 -25.73 -3.02 1.35
N GLY A 646 -25.57 -4.33 1.17
CA GLY A 646 -26.08 -5.02 -0.01
C GLY A 646 -27.61 -4.95 -0.10
N MET A 647 -28.31 -5.21 1.01
CA MET A 647 -29.77 -5.06 1.06
C MET A 647 -30.22 -3.65 0.69
N LEU A 648 -29.60 -2.62 1.26
CA LEU A 648 -29.96 -1.23 1.02
C LEU A 648 -29.74 -0.82 -0.44
N VAL A 649 -28.59 -1.17 -1.02
CA VAL A 649 -28.28 -0.83 -2.42
C VAL A 649 -29.18 -1.58 -3.39
N LEU A 650 -29.43 -2.88 -3.15
CA LEU A 650 -30.33 -3.67 -3.99
C LEU A 650 -31.77 -3.13 -3.93
N THR A 651 -32.30 -2.85 -2.74
CA THR A 651 -33.64 -2.27 -2.59
C THR A 651 -33.79 -0.93 -3.33
N LEU A 652 -32.74 -0.11 -3.38
CA LEU A 652 -32.79 1.19 -4.03
C LEU A 652 -32.59 1.13 -5.54
N TYR A 653 -31.75 0.22 -6.04
CA TYR A 653 -31.25 0.29 -7.41
C TYR A 653 -31.50 -0.95 -8.27
N GLN A 654 -31.87 -2.09 -7.70
CA GLN A 654 -32.01 -3.34 -8.44
C GLN A 654 -33.00 -3.22 -9.60
N GLU A 655 -34.24 -2.79 -9.32
CA GLU A 655 -35.28 -2.61 -10.34
C GLU A 655 -34.85 -1.65 -11.47
N HIS A 656 -34.06 -0.62 -11.14
CA HIS A 656 -33.57 0.34 -12.12
C HIS A 656 -32.45 -0.21 -13.02
N LEU A 657 -31.82 -1.31 -12.63
CA LEU A 657 -30.69 -1.95 -13.29
C LEU A 657 -31.05 -3.27 -13.99
N GLU A 658 -32.25 -3.80 -13.74
CA GLU A 658 -32.76 -5.00 -14.41
C GLU A 658 -32.78 -4.81 -15.94
N GLY A 659 -32.29 -5.84 -16.65
CA GLY A 659 -32.21 -5.82 -18.12
C GLY A 659 -31.15 -4.88 -18.71
N LYS A 660 -30.29 -4.24 -17.90
CA LYS A 660 -29.24 -3.31 -18.37
C LYS A 660 -27.82 -3.89 -18.15
N PRO A 661 -27.37 -4.84 -19.00
CA PRO A 661 -26.08 -5.52 -18.84
C PRO A 661 -24.87 -4.58 -19.00
N TRP A 662 -25.08 -3.39 -19.57
CA TRP A 662 -24.06 -2.36 -19.78
C TRP A 662 -23.89 -1.40 -18.60
N ALA A 663 -24.80 -1.39 -17.61
CA ALA A 663 -24.84 -0.34 -16.60
C ALA A 663 -23.69 -0.41 -15.58
N ASN A 664 -23.17 -1.61 -15.28
CA ASN A 664 -22.02 -1.82 -14.40
C ASN A 664 -21.39 -3.21 -14.54
N HIS A 665 -20.18 -3.36 -13.99
CA HIS A 665 -19.46 -4.62 -13.99
C HIS A 665 -20.14 -5.68 -13.11
N LYS A 666 -20.12 -6.95 -13.56
CA LYS A 666 -20.55 -8.10 -12.77
C LYS A 666 -19.35 -8.99 -12.43
N ARG A 667 -19.33 -9.56 -11.22
CA ARG A 667 -18.34 -10.56 -10.80
C ARG A 667 -18.75 -11.98 -11.20
N PHE A 668 -20.04 -12.27 -11.11
CA PHE A 668 -20.63 -13.59 -11.33
C PHE A 668 -21.72 -13.55 -12.40
N GLY A 669 -22.06 -14.74 -12.92
CA GLY A 669 -23.06 -14.94 -13.97
C GLY A 669 -22.47 -14.95 -15.38
N PRO A 670 -23.31 -15.19 -16.40
CA PRO A 670 -22.88 -15.26 -17.80
C PRO A 670 -22.27 -13.96 -18.34
N GLU A 671 -22.65 -12.83 -17.75
CA GLU A 671 -22.18 -11.48 -18.12
C GLU A 671 -21.06 -10.99 -17.19
N ALA A 672 -20.40 -11.90 -16.44
CA ALA A 672 -19.30 -11.52 -15.58
C ALA A 672 -18.16 -10.88 -16.39
N THR A 673 -17.61 -9.77 -15.90
CA THR A 673 -16.68 -8.94 -16.69
C THR A 673 -15.44 -9.71 -17.12
N TRP A 674 -14.87 -10.52 -16.21
CA TRP A 674 -13.71 -11.35 -16.50
C TRP A 674 -13.95 -12.40 -17.60
N ARG A 675 -15.23 -12.76 -17.84
CA ARG A 675 -15.65 -13.72 -18.86
C ARG A 675 -15.81 -13.02 -20.22
N ILE A 676 -16.50 -11.88 -20.23
CA ILE A 676 -16.88 -11.18 -21.47
C ILE A 676 -15.85 -10.17 -21.98
N ARG A 677 -15.01 -9.65 -21.07
CA ARG A 677 -13.96 -8.65 -21.32
C ARG A 677 -12.67 -9.00 -20.55
N PRO A 678 -12.05 -10.17 -20.81
CA PRO A 678 -10.75 -10.50 -20.23
C PRO A 678 -9.64 -9.60 -20.81
N ILE A 679 -8.52 -9.49 -20.09
CA ILE A 679 -7.31 -8.89 -20.66
C ILE A 679 -6.69 -9.90 -21.62
N LEU A 680 -6.41 -9.43 -22.83
CA LEU A 680 -5.82 -10.18 -23.94
C LEU A 680 -4.38 -9.74 -24.17
N LYS A 681 -3.47 -10.70 -24.42
CA LYS A 681 -2.01 -10.50 -24.59
C LYS A 681 -1.64 -9.44 -25.63
N HIS A 682 -2.37 -9.41 -26.75
CA HIS A 682 -2.15 -8.45 -27.85
C HIS A 682 -3.35 -7.53 -28.10
N GLY A 683 -4.28 -7.46 -27.14
CA GLY A 683 -5.45 -6.59 -27.24
C GLY A 683 -5.18 -5.19 -26.69
N ASP A 684 -5.88 -4.21 -27.25
CA ASP A 684 -6.02 -2.89 -26.65
C ASP A 684 -7.17 -2.91 -25.64
N HIS A 685 -6.90 -2.47 -24.42
CA HIS A 685 -7.87 -2.42 -23.33
C HIS A 685 -7.98 -0.98 -22.81
N PRO A 686 -9.20 -0.47 -22.56
CA PRO A 686 -9.42 0.89 -22.05
C PRO A 686 -9.16 1.06 -20.55
#